data_AF-A0A958IXM3-F1
#
_entry.id   AF-A0A958IXM3-F1
#
_cell.length_a   1.000
_cell.length_b   1.000
_cell.length_c   1.000
_cell.angle_alpha   90.00
_cell.angle_beta   90.00
_cell.angle_gamma   90.00
#
_symmetry.space_group_name_H-M   'P 1'
#
loop_
_entity.id
_entity.type
_entity.pdbx_description
1 polymer ?
#
loop_
_entity_poly.entity_id
_entity_poly.type
_entity_poly.pdbx_seq_one_letter_code
_entity_poly.pdbx_strand_id
1 'polypeptide(L)'
;MGNLSHTRTIETPGGLHVRFRQMVGGFPVYNSDIVVTLNRSETVTFVMSDYKPLAKLDNTVPAISIAEATRSAKAYLNIQGQIQFEKAETVVYHNAGKTRLAHKIVIVPAEDLFGDWELLVDAHSGDIFRVEDKAVYGGPTENVTGSGWVFDPDPLTHARVNYSGQFVDNNDANSDSLTAHTVQRDLLDIEFDGTNYHLRGPYAQIVDSESPFNGLFSQATNQWHNLRNASAFEAANVYYHLDASMRYINEELGFNLMPYQYSGGVKGDPHGLSGSDNSHYISSTGQLAWGEGGVDDSEDADVILHELGHGLHDWLTNGGLSQVNGLSEGCGDYWANSYNRSKNFWTPADPQYWWVFQWDGHNPFWGGRVTNYTATYPGGLVGSVHTDGQMWASTLMQIWDDIGRFATDSNFLEALAMTNSSTNQQDAAQAFVQADINLFGGANLTSIVTHFTNRGYNITVPVPQITHTPLTDTEDLIGPYTVTGSISAANVLTSVQLIYGTNGSFTDTLDMNAVGSTYTANIPGTGSPATIQYYIRAIDALNLASTSPANAPANFHSFSTGSDVLAPEINHNPLGNQALLTWPATVSATVTDNLGIGSVVVEYVVNGGAMSGSFAITDAGGDLFSGAFDIPAGSLNFGDVVEYRIIATDASSQSNQSSDPASGYHSFEITDVLGLVLIIDDDPASAKLENISEKGTSVRDVAKHPFGVTANNMEGYLSAMGYLVSVETPATTDPATWGNYSMIISSSGLNQSPVSSATYRSALENWVSDPANKLLIEGGEVGYDAAQSPGYPTFAANVLHTNDWNADNAGPLNIVSSQENHPMVNTPNQIPSSMTIEYSDWGSEDAVNAVGGAYLLYGTTDHPTYAGISIYDDNTDPRSAQIVFFAFNFAELTDQNVAANLLENAVNYLLTSEENTQTFSMSLENSWNLMSLPMTMDDSNYQTLFPNAIQAPFYFDGSYQQSDDLIPGKGYWLRNGATESLP
;
A
#
# COMPACT_ATOMS: atom_id res chain seq x y z
N MET A 1 -32.51 -2.63 -1.92
CA MET A 1 -32.73 -3.28 -0.60
C MET A 1 -34.13 -3.89 -0.50
N GLY A 2 -34.55 -4.73 -1.48
CA GLY A 2 -35.92 -5.26 -1.52
C GLY A 2 -36.09 -6.67 -0.94
N ASN A 3 -35.00 -7.31 -0.51
CA ASN A 3 -34.96 -8.73 -0.17
C ASN A 3 -34.37 -9.01 1.22
N LEU A 4 -34.47 -8.06 2.13
CA LEU A 4 -34.09 -8.21 3.53
C LEU A 4 -35.34 -8.22 4.40
N SER A 5 -35.42 -9.18 5.31
CA SER A 5 -36.49 -9.24 6.31
C SER A 5 -35.87 -9.05 7.70
N HIS A 6 -36.41 -8.12 8.49
CA HIS A 6 -36.01 -7.98 9.89
C HIS A 6 -36.27 -9.29 10.66
N THR A 7 -35.35 -9.66 11.54
CA THR A 7 -35.46 -10.89 12.35
C THR A 7 -35.44 -10.61 13.84
N ARG A 8 -34.49 -9.82 14.33
CA ARG A 8 -34.30 -9.56 15.77
C ARG A 8 -33.52 -8.27 16.02
N THR A 9 -33.68 -7.70 17.21
CA THR A 9 -32.80 -6.66 17.76
C THR A 9 -32.21 -7.14 19.10
N ILE A 10 -30.92 -6.89 19.33
CA ILE A 10 -30.17 -7.24 20.56
C ILE A 10 -29.58 -5.96 21.15
N GLU A 11 -29.45 -5.86 22.47
CA GLU A 11 -28.91 -4.70 23.18
C GLU A 11 -27.66 -5.09 23.98
N THR A 12 -26.60 -4.29 23.89
CA THR A 12 -25.32 -4.39 24.63
C THR A 12 -25.02 -3.06 25.32
N PRO A 13 -24.05 -2.95 26.25
CA PRO A 13 -23.68 -1.65 26.84
C PRO A 13 -23.37 -0.57 25.78
N GLY A 14 -22.69 -0.93 24.68
CA GLY A 14 -22.34 -0.03 23.58
C GLY A 14 -23.49 0.39 22.65
N GLY A 15 -24.59 -0.36 22.56
CA GLY A 15 -25.68 -0.01 21.65
C GLY A 15 -26.73 -1.09 21.34
N LEU A 16 -27.43 -0.93 20.23
CA LEU A 16 -28.42 -1.85 19.68
C LEU A 16 -27.89 -2.50 18.40
N HIS A 17 -28.16 -3.79 18.19
CA HIS A 17 -27.77 -4.53 17.00
C HIS A 17 -29.02 -5.07 16.32
N VAL A 18 -29.38 -4.51 15.16
CA VAL A 18 -30.57 -4.87 14.38
C VAL A 18 -30.18 -5.86 13.29
N ARG A 19 -30.80 -7.04 13.31
CA ARG A 19 -30.52 -8.13 12.39
C ARG A 19 -31.60 -8.26 11.32
N PHE A 20 -31.15 -8.48 10.10
CA PHE A 20 -31.96 -8.78 8.93
C PHE A 20 -31.50 -10.09 8.31
N ARG A 21 -32.43 -10.82 7.70
CA ARG A 21 -32.14 -12.03 6.92
C ARG A 21 -32.38 -11.79 5.44
N GLN A 22 -31.47 -12.25 4.59
CA GLN A 22 -31.63 -12.22 3.15
C GLN A 22 -32.70 -13.22 2.69
N MET A 23 -33.52 -12.79 1.75
CA MET A 23 -34.53 -13.59 1.07
C MET A 23 -34.20 -13.68 -0.43
N VAL A 24 -34.39 -14.83 -1.06
CA VAL A 24 -34.28 -15.02 -2.53
C VAL A 24 -35.45 -15.90 -2.98
N GLY A 25 -36.22 -15.43 -3.96
CA GLY A 25 -37.39 -16.16 -4.46
C GLY A 25 -38.47 -16.43 -3.41
N GLY A 26 -38.52 -15.63 -2.33
CA GLY A 26 -39.43 -15.82 -1.20
C GLY A 26 -38.93 -16.74 -0.10
N PHE A 27 -37.75 -17.35 -0.26
CA PHE A 27 -37.14 -18.24 0.72
C PHE A 27 -35.96 -17.57 1.43
N PRO A 28 -35.74 -17.85 2.73
CA PRO A 28 -34.56 -17.35 3.43
C PRO A 28 -33.28 -17.96 2.84
N VAL A 29 -32.26 -17.14 2.66
CA VAL A 29 -30.92 -17.60 2.30
C VAL A 29 -30.24 -18.14 3.56
N TYR A 30 -29.75 -19.37 3.48
CA TYR A 30 -29.06 -20.05 4.56
C TYR A 30 -27.79 -19.27 4.94
N ASN A 31 -27.64 -18.94 6.23
CA ASN A 31 -26.53 -18.18 6.80
C ASN A 31 -26.21 -16.86 6.06
N SER A 32 -27.24 -16.10 5.69
CA SER A 32 -27.06 -14.76 5.14
C SER A 32 -27.89 -13.74 5.92
N ASP A 33 -27.25 -13.19 6.94
CA ASP A 33 -27.81 -12.14 7.77
C ASP A 33 -27.01 -10.84 7.57
N ILE A 34 -27.66 -9.71 7.80
CA ILE A 34 -27.05 -8.38 7.86
C ILE A 34 -27.29 -7.85 9.26
N VAL A 35 -26.25 -7.28 9.86
CA VAL A 35 -26.31 -6.66 11.19
C VAL A 35 -26.00 -5.18 11.04
N VAL A 36 -26.90 -4.36 11.56
CA VAL A 36 -26.75 -2.91 11.65
C VAL A 36 -26.64 -2.56 13.13
N THR A 37 -25.49 -2.03 13.53
CA THR A 37 -25.25 -1.57 14.89
C THR A 37 -25.59 -0.10 14.99
N LEU A 38 -26.37 0.24 16.00
CA LEU A 38 -26.77 1.57 16.39
C LEU A 38 -26.15 1.86 17.75
N ASN A 39 -25.57 3.04 17.95
CA ASN A 39 -25.19 3.45 19.31
C ASN A 39 -26.43 3.79 20.16
N ARG A 40 -26.21 4.17 21.42
CA ARG A 40 -27.27 4.60 22.35
C ARG A 40 -28.05 5.84 21.90
N SER A 41 -27.58 6.56 20.89
CA SER A 41 -28.28 7.68 20.25
C SER A 41 -29.01 7.27 18.96
N GLU A 42 -29.17 5.97 18.71
CA GLU A 42 -29.85 5.38 17.54
C GLU A 42 -29.20 5.75 16.18
N THR A 43 -27.93 6.13 16.18
CA THR A 43 -27.17 6.37 14.94
C THR A 43 -26.42 5.12 14.51
N VAL A 44 -26.45 4.80 13.21
CA VAL A 44 -25.72 3.65 12.65
C VAL A 44 -24.23 3.92 12.77
N THR A 45 -23.55 3.16 13.60
CA THR A 45 -22.11 3.28 13.82
C THR A 45 -21.32 2.21 13.09
N PHE A 46 -21.96 1.07 12.77
CA PHE A 46 -21.29 -0.03 12.09
C PHE A 46 -22.29 -0.91 11.33
N VAL A 47 -21.87 -1.45 10.18
CA VAL A 47 -22.68 -2.37 9.36
C VAL A 47 -21.81 -3.53 8.91
N MET A 48 -22.25 -4.74 9.22
CA MET A 48 -21.64 -5.97 8.73
C MET A 48 -22.67 -6.77 7.93
N SER A 49 -22.25 -7.39 6.83
CA SER A 49 -23.17 -7.99 5.88
C SER A 49 -22.61 -9.27 5.28
N ASP A 50 -23.25 -10.40 5.58
CA ASP A 50 -23.09 -11.69 4.87
C ASP A 50 -24.06 -11.83 3.70
N TYR A 51 -24.58 -10.71 3.21
CA TYR A 51 -25.41 -10.67 2.03
C TYR A 51 -24.71 -11.40 0.88
N LYS A 52 -25.40 -12.35 0.27
CA LYS A 52 -24.91 -13.06 -0.91
C LYS A 52 -25.49 -12.38 -2.15
N PRO A 53 -24.81 -11.35 -2.72
CA PRO A 53 -25.37 -10.55 -3.81
C PRO A 53 -25.62 -11.34 -5.09
N LEU A 54 -24.91 -12.47 -5.27
CA LEU A 54 -25.05 -13.37 -6.41
C LEU A 54 -25.96 -14.57 -6.13
N ALA A 55 -26.55 -14.67 -4.93
CA ALA A 55 -27.53 -15.72 -4.65
C ALA A 55 -28.78 -15.46 -5.50
N LYS A 56 -28.92 -16.27 -6.56
CA LYS A 56 -30.06 -16.25 -7.48
C LYS A 56 -30.53 -17.68 -7.70
N LEU A 57 -31.84 -17.84 -7.80
CA LEU A 57 -32.47 -19.11 -8.12
C LEU A 57 -33.11 -19.03 -9.49
N ASP A 58 -32.68 -19.92 -10.38
CA ASP A 58 -33.29 -20.06 -11.71
C ASP A 58 -34.59 -20.86 -11.66
N ASN A 59 -34.73 -21.75 -10.66
CA ASN A 59 -35.96 -22.47 -10.35
C ASN A 59 -36.26 -22.39 -8.85
N THR A 60 -37.42 -21.83 -8.52
CA THR A 60 -37.91 -21.67 -7.14
C THR A 60 -38.97 -22.72 -6.77
N VAL A 61 -39.24 -23.69 -7.65
CA VAL A 61 -40.23 -24.75 -7.44
C VAL A 61 -39.52 -26.06 -7.08
N PRO A 62 -39.61 -26.53 -5.82
CA PRO A 62 -39.06 -27.83 -5.42
C PRO A 62 -39.63 -28.97 -6.25
N ALA A 63 -38.77 -29.85 -6.77
CA ALA A 63 -39.21 -31.11 -7.40
C ALA A 63 -39.44 -32.22 -6.36
N ILE A 64 -38.69 -32.15 -5.26
CA ILE A 64 -38.88 -32.99 -4.07
C ILE A 64 -39.71 -32.20 -3.06
N SER A 65 -40.76 -32.80 -2.53
CA SER A 65 -41.56 -32.18 -1.48
C SER A 65 -40.83 -32.21 -0.12
N ILE A 66 -41.17 -31.28 0.77
CA ILE A 66 -40.68 -31.32 2.17
C ILE A 66 -40.95 -32.70 2.79
N ALA A 67 -42.13 -33.29 2.55
CA ALA A 67 -42.49 -34.59 3.12
C ALA A 67 -41.57 -35.74 2.63
N GLU A 68 -41.15 -35.71 1.36
CA GLU A 68 -40.22 -36.68 0.79
C GLU A 68 -38.78 -36.46 1.30
N ALA A 69 -38.35 -35.20 1.40
CA ALA A 69 -37.05 -34.85 1.98
C ALA A 69 -36.96 -35.25 3.46
N THR A 70 -37.99 -34.95 4.26
CA THR A 70 -38.09 -35.38 5.66
C THR A 70 -38.05 -36.90 5.79
N ARG A 71 -38.73 -37.65 4.90
CA ARG A 71 -38.67 -39.12 4.92
C ARG A 71 -37.25 -39.63 4.64
N SER A 72 -36.57 -39.01 3.67
CA SER A 72 -35.19 -39.32 3.32
C SER A 72 -34.23 -39.01 4.47
N ALA A 73 -34.41 -37.86 5.15
CA ALA A 73 -33.65 -37.48 6.34
C ALA A 73 -33.83 -38.47 7.50
N LYS A 74 -35.08 -38.89 7.80
CA LYS A 74 -35.36 -39.91 8.83
C LYS A 74 -34.74 -41.27 8.51
N ALA A 75 -34.82 -41.67 7.24
CA ALA A 75 -34.21 -42.91 6.78
C ALA A 75 -32.68 -42.86 6.87
N TYR A 76 -32.07 -41.72 6.52
CA TYR A 76 -30.64 -41.49 6.62
C TYR A 76 -30.13 -41.58 8.07
N LEU A 77 -30.85 -40.95 9.01
CA LEU A 77 -30.55 -41.03 10.45
C LEU A 77 -30.96 -42.35 11.10
N ASN A 78 -31.57 -43.29 10.34
CA ASN A 78 -32.08 -44.56 10.86
C ASN A 78 -33.02 -44.42 12.09
N ILE A 79 -33.91 -43.43 12.08
CA ILE A 79 -34.82 -43.17 13.21
C ILE A 79 -35.91 -44.25 13.27
N GLN A 80 -35.90 -45.08 14.32
CA GLN A 80 -36.87 -46.17 14.55
C GLN A 80 -37.88 -45.87 15.68
N GLY A 81 -37.65 -44.80 16.47
CA GLY A 81 -38.42 -44.44 17.66
C GLY A 81 -39.32 -43.20 17.52
N GLN A 82 -39.81 -42.68 18.65
CA GLN A 82 -40.61 -41.44 18.67
C GLN A 82 -39.74 -40.20 18.39
N ILE A 83 -40.37 -39.11 17.93
CA ILE A 83 -39.70 -37.83 17.62
C ILE A 83 -40.25 -36.77 18.57
N GLN A 84 -39.38 -36.07 19.30
CA GLN A 84 -39.77 -34.98 20.20
C GLN A 84 -40.07 -33.69 19.44
N PHE A 85 -39.25 -33.36 18.44
CA PHE A 85 -39.40 -32.16 17.65
C PHE A 85 -39.02 -32.40 16.19
N GLU A 86 -39.79 -31.79 15.29
CA GLU A 86 -39.52 -31.83 13.87
C GLU A 86 -39.90 -30.48 13.26
N LYS A 87 -38.97 -29.88 12.52
CA LYS A 87 -39.22 -28.71 11.72
C LYS A 87 -38.60 -28.90 10.35
N ALA A 88 -39.30 -28.44 9.32
CA ALA A 88 -38.76 -28.40 7.98
C ALA A 88 -39.08 -27.06 7.33
N GLU A 89 -38.11 -26.49 6.63
CA GLU A 89 -38.30 -25.28 5.84
C GLU A 89 -37.45 -25.33 4.57
N THR A 90 -37.92 -24.67 3.51
CA THR A 90 -37.15 -24.53 2.28
C THR A 90 -36.28 -23.29 2.38
N VAL A 91 -34.98 -23.44 2.13
CA VAL A 91 -33.95 -22.41 2.21
C VAL A 91 -33.21 -22.30 0.87
N VAL A 92 -32.54 -21.18 0.65
CA VAL A 92 -31.60 -21.00 -0.46
C VAL A 92 -30.18 -21.20 0.08
N TYR A 93 -29.50 -22.24 -0.37
CA TYR A 93 -28.11 -22.48 -0.01
C TYR A 93 -27.20 -21.91 -1.12
N HIS A 94 -26.31 -20.98 -0.77
CA HIS A 94 -25.35 -20.39 -1.70
C HIS A 94 -23.92 -20.60 -1.20
N ASN A 95 -23.09 -21.29 -2.00
CA ASN A 95 -21.69 -21.54 -1.68
C ASN A 95 -20.85 -21.64 -2.98
N ALA A 96 -19.66 -21.05 -3.00
CA ALA A 96 -18.71 -21.07 -4.11
C ALA A 96 -19.34 -20.76 -5.49
N GLY A 97 -20.19 -19.72 -5.56
CA GLY A 97 -20.87 -19.29 -6.80
C GLY A 97 -22.03 -20.19 -7.24
N LYS A 98 -22.30 -21.31 -6.55
CA LYS A 98 -23.44 -22.20 -6.81
C LYS A 98 -24.57 -21.90 -5.84
N THR A 99 -25.77 -21.72 -6.37
CA THR A 99 -26.99 -21.54 -5.59
C THR A 99 -27.90 -22.74 -5.77
N ARG A 100 -28.40 -23.29 -4.67
CA ARG A 100 -29.33 -24.42 -4.66
C ARG A 100 -30.55 -24.08 -3.81
N LEU A 101 -31.70 -24.57 -4.25
CA LEU A 101 -32.87 -24.64 -3.39
C LEU A 101 -32.75 -25.92 -2.56
N ALA A 102 -32.87 -25.84 -1.24
CA ALA A 102 -32.71 -26.97 -0.34
C ALA A 102 -33.81 -27.00 0.72
N HIS A 103 -34.15 -28.18 1.20
CA HIS A 103 -35.00 -28.37 2.37
C HIS A 103 -34.10 -28.56 3.60
N LYS A 104 -34.17 -27.62 4.52
CA LYS A 104 -33.57 -27.72 5.85
C LYS A 104 -34.53 -28.49 6.75
N ILE A 105 -34.11 -29.67 7.19
CA ILE A 105 -34.88 -30.56 8.06
C ILE A 105 -34.17 -30.61 9.42
N VAL A 106 -34.89 -30.27 10.48
CA VAL A 106 -34.44 -30.35 11.87
C VAL A 106 -35.25 -31.43 12.57
N ILE A 107 -34.58 -32.42 13.15
CA ILE A 107 -35.22 -33.57 13.81
C ILE A 107 -34.58 -33.83 15.16
N VAL A 108 -35.39 -33.91 16.20
CA VAL A 108 -34.99 -34.32 17.56
C VAL A 108 -35.61 -35.68 17.88
N PRO A 109 -34.90 -36.80 17.70
CA PRO A 109 -35.38 -38.12 18.10
C PRO A 109 -35.54 -38.21 19.62
N ALA A 110 -36.57 -38.90 20.08
CA ALA A 110 -36.82 -39.13 21.50
C ALA A 110 -36.01 -40.31 22.07
N GLU A 111 -35.50 -41.20 21.21
CA GLU A 111 -34.88 -42.48 21.56
C GLU A 111 -33.79 -42.86 20.52
N ASP A 112 -32.85 -43.74 20.92
CA ASP A 112 -31.83 -44.46 20.11
C ASP A 112 -30.81 -43.65 19.28
N LEU A 113 -31.08 -42.38 18.97
CA LEU A 113 -30.16 -41.41 18.37
C LEU A 113 -30.52 -40.01 18.88
N PHE A 114 -30.41 -39.82 20.20
CA PHE A 114 -30.68 -38.52 20.82
C PHE A 114 -29.74 -37.47 20.18
N GLY A 115 -30.28 -36.29 19.89
CA GLY A 115 -29.61 -35.23 19.12
C GLY A 115 -30.61 -34.22 18.56
N ASP A 116 -30.17 -33.03 18.13
CA ASP A 116 -30.96 -32.03 17.39
C ASP A 116 -30.41 -31.94 15.98
N TRP A 117 -30.83 -32.87 15.13
CA TRP A 117 -30.19 -33.10 13.85
C TRP A 117 -30.69 -32.13 12.79
N GLU A 118 -29.81 -31.30 12.22
CA GLU A 118 -30.05 -30.46 11.05
C GLU A 118 -29.50 -31.12 9.78
N LEU A 119 -30.35 -31.29 8.76
CA LEU A 119 -30.02 -31.85 7.47
C LEU A 119 -30.40 -30.88 6.35
N LEU A 120 -29.53 -30.73 5.36
CA LEU A 120 -29.86 -30.05 4.10
C LEU A 120 -30.03 -31.06 2.98
N VAL A 121 -31.22 -31.09 2.40
CA VAL A 121 -31.60 -31.96 1.28
C VAL A 121 -31.81 -31.11 0.04
N ASP A 122 -31.17 -31.44 -1.07
CA ASP A 122 -31.38 -30.73 -2.34
C ASP A 122 -32.85 -30.84 -2.77
N ALA A 123 -33.50 -29.70 -3.01
CA ALA A 123 -34.94 -29.65 -3.28
C ALA A 123 -35.31 -30.16 -4.69
N HIS A 124 -34.32 -30.47 -5.54
CA HIS A 124 -34.53 -31.01 -6.88
C HIS A 124 -34.05 -32.46 -7.00
N SER A 125 -32.84 -32.79 -6.54
CA SER A 125 -32.31 -34.16 -6.65
C SER A 125 -32.70 -35.07 -5.49
N GLY A 126 -32.99 -34.49 -4.32
CA GLY A 126 -33.23 -35.25 -3.08
C GLY A 126 -31.95 -35.68 -2.37
N ASP A 127 -30.77 -35.27 -2.86
CA ASP A 127 -29.49 -35.61 -2.24
C ASP A 127 -29.35 -34.91 -0.89
N ILE A 128 -29.02 -35.67 0.15
CA ILE A 128 -28.62 -35.11 1.45
C ILE A 128 -27.15 -34.73 1.34
N PHE A 129 -26.86 -33.43 1.45
CA PHE A 129 -25.49 -32.92 1.25
C PHE A 129 -24.90 -32.26 2.50
N ARG A 130 -25.66 -32.19 3.60
CA ARG A 130 -25.19 -31.76 4.93
C ARG A 130 -26.03 -32.42 6.01
N VAL A 131 -25.39 -32.87 7.09
CA VAL A 131 -26.01 -33.44 8.30
C VAL A 131 -25.19 -33.02 9.52
N GLU A 132 -25.83 -32.54 10.58
CA GLU A 132 -25.17 -32.00 11.78
C GLU A 132 -26.05 -32.20 13.03
N ASP A 133 -25.49 -32.55 14.19
CA ASP A 133 -26.20 -32.60 15.48
C ASP A 133 -26.01 -31.27 16.24
N LYS A 134 -27.10 -30.68 16.72
CA LYS A 134 -27.18 -29.39 17.42
C LYS A 134 -27.68 -29.50 18.86
N ALA A 135 -27.91 -30.69 19.41
CA ALA A 135 -28.52 -30.83 20.74
C ALA A 135 -27.59 -30.46 21.88
N VAL A 136 -28.19 -29.95 22.96
CA VAL A 136 -27.54 -29.76 24.26
C VAL A 136 -28.14 -30.74 25.27
N TYR A 137 -27.29 -31.47 25.97
CA TYR A 137 -27.65 -32.43 27.01
C TYR A 137 -27.41 -31.82 28.40
N GLY A 138 -28.43 -31.79 29.27
CA GLY A 138 -28.28 -31.32 30.65
C GLY A 138 -29.37 -31.90 31.57
N GLY A 139 -28.95 -32.51 32.68
CA GLY A 139 -29.83 -32.99 33.76
C GLY A 139 -29.93 -31.97 34.92
N PRO A 140 -30.83 -32.17 35.90
CA PRO A 140 -30.96 -31.28 37.06
C PRO A 140 -29.86 -31.61 38.09
N THR A 141 -28.95 -30.67 38.33
CA THR A 141 -27.85 -30.84 39.30
C THR A 141 -27.72 -29.65 40.25
N GLU A 142 -27.19 -29.92 41.44
CA GLU A 142 -26.86 -28.89 42.44
C GLU A 142 -25.40 -28.46 42.22
N ASN A 143 -25.16 -27.17 42.03
CA ASN A 143 -23.82 -26.60 41.92
C ASN A 143 -23.25 -26.34 43.32
N VAL A 144 -21.99 -26.71 43.54
CA VAL A 144 -21.27 -26.49 44.82
C VAL A 144 -19.89 -25.89 44.58
N THR A 145 -19.32 -25.25 45.60
CA THR A 145 -17.90 -24.88 45.58
C THR A 145 -17.04 -26.03 46.11
N GLY A 146 -16.05 -26.43 45.32
CA GLY A 146 -14.96 -27.33 45.70
C GLY A 146 -13.63 -26.60 45.85
N SER A 147 -12.54 -27.36 46.01
CA SER A 147 -11.17 -26.83 45.90
C SER A 147 -10.26 -27.82 45.19
N GLY A 148 -9.24 -27.33 44.50
CA GLY A 148 -8.27 -28.13 43.75
C GLY A 148 -6.84 -27.62 43.92
N TRP A 149 -5.87 -28.51 43.73
CA TRP A 149 -4.47 -28.12 43.55
C TRP A 149 -4.22 -27.90 42.06
N VAL A 150 -3.71 -26.72 41.73
CA VAL A 150 -3.48 -26.28 40.35
C VAL A 150 -2.11 -25.63 40.25
N PHE A 151 -1.57 -25.47 39.05
CA PHE A 151 -0.54 -24.46 38.82
C PHE A 151 -1.24 -23.13 38.56
N ASP A 152 -0.83 -22.07 39.28
CA ASP A 152 -1.33 -20.72 39.02
C ASP A 152 -0.22 -19.66 39.25
N PRO A 153 0.41 -19.12 38.19
CA PRO A 153 0.20 -19.43 36.76
C PRO A 153 0.82 -20.79 36.38
N ASP A 154 2.06 -20.86 35.93
CA ASP A 154 2.78 -22.12 35.71
C ASP A 154 3.81 -22.36 36.85
N PRO A 155 4.34 -23.59 37.01
CA PRO A 155 5.25 -23.90 38.12
C PRO A 155 6.60 -23.17 38.03
N LEU A 156 7.09 -22.82 36.83
CA LEU A 156 8.36 -22.12 36.66
C LEU A 156 8.25 -20.65 37.04
N THR A 157 7.15 -20.00 36.65
CA THR A 157 6.89 -18.61 37.03
C THR A 157 6.61 -18.46 38.50
N HIS A 158 5.84 -19.38 39.09
CA HIS A 158 5.63 -19.37 40.54
C HIS A 158 6.95 -19.58 41.30
N ALA A 159 7.84 -20.43 40.78
CA ALA A 159 9.18 -20.67 41.35
C ALA A 159 10.20 -19.58 41.02
N ARG A 160 9.95 -18.77 40.00
CA ARG A 160 10.89 -17.84 39.38
C ARG A 160 12.20 -18.50 38.94
N VAL A 161 12.09 -19.62 38.22
CA VAL A 161 13.22 -20.41 37.70
C VAL A 161 13.04 -20.73 36.23
N ASN A 162 14.11 -21.18 35.55
CA ASN A 162 14.05 -21.68 34.18
C ASN A 162 13.89 -23.20 34.15
N TYR A 163 13.34 -23.71 33.05
CA TYR A 163 13.24 -25.14 32.77
C TYR A 163 14.62 -25.80 32.80
N SER A 164 14.95 -26.47 33.92
CA SER A 164 16.24 -27.11 34.14
C SER A 164 16.29 -27.85 35.49
N GLY A 165 17.19 -28.83 35.59
CA GLY A 165 17.51 -29.47 36.87
C GLY A 165 16.32 -30.22 37.47
N GLN A 166 15.78 -29.69 38.59
CA GLN A 166 14.63 -30.28 39.29
C GLN A 166 13.27 -29.76 38.79
N PHE A 167 13.28 -28.81 37.85
CA PHE A 167 12.11 -28.20 37.24
C PHE A 167 12.04 -28.63 35.77
N VAL A 168 11.68 -29.89 35.57
CA VAL A 168 11.53 -30.55 34.27
C VAL A 168 10.30 -31.45 34.31
N ASP A 169 9.64 -31.67 33.18
CA ASP A 169 8.42 -32.47 33.06
C ASP A 169 8.59 -33.89 33.65
N ASN A 170 9.68 -34.58 33.33
CA ASN A 170 9.96 -35.92 33.89
C ASN A 170 8.81 -36.94 33.64
N ASN A 171 8.12 -36.85 32.51
CA ASN A 171 7.03 -37.71 32.07
C ASN A 171 5.96 -37.88 33.16
N ASP A 172 5.35 -36.75 33.54
CA ASP A 172 4.28 -36.68 34.54
C ASP A 172 4.68 -37.12 35.98
N ALA A 173 5.95 -37.51 36.22
CA ALA A 173 6.35 -37.96 37.54
C ALA A 173 6.47 -36.81 38.54
N ASN A 174 5.78 -36.94 39.69
CA ASN A 174 5.88 -36.00 40.80
C ASN A 174 7.34 -35.72 41.22
N SER A 175 7.61 -34.47 41.55
CA SER A 175 8.83 -34.06 42.24
C SER A 175 8.50 -33.12 43.40
N ASP A 176 9.32 -33.15 44.46
CA ASP A 176 9.16 -32.24 45.60
C ASP A 176 9.21 -30.77 45.15
N SER A 177 10.05 -30.47 44.15
CA SER A 177 10.20 -29.12 43.59
C SER A 177 8.94 -28.65 42.87
N LEU A 178 8.36 -29.45 41.96
CA LEU A 178 7.11 -29.07 41.27
C LEU A 178 5.91 -29.06 42.23
N THR A 179 5.84 -30.05 43.14
CA THR A 179 4.75 -30.15 44.12
C THR A 179 4.69 -28.92 45.03
N ALA A 180 5.84 -28.35 45.41
CA ALA A 180 5.93 -27.15 46.23
C ALA A 180 5.35 -25.89 45.55
N HIS A 181 5.13 -25.93 44.23
CA HIS A 181 4.57 -24.83 43.45
C HIS A 181 3.12 -25.04 43.03
N THR A 182 2.48 -26.13 43.48
CA THR A 182 1.02 -26.25 43.42
C THR A 182 0.35 -25.26 44.38
N VAL A 183 -0.76 -24.67 43.97
CA VAL A 183 -1.54 -23.71 44.75
C VAL A 183 -2.95 -24.24 44.90
N GLN A 184 -3.51 -24.15 46.11
CA GLN A 184 -4.92 -24.49 46.33
C GLN A 184 -5.81 -23.34 45.84
N ARG A 185 -6.75 -23.66 44.96
CA ARG A 185 -7.77 -22.73 44.43
C ARG A 185 -9.17 -23.28 44.63
N ASP A 186 -10.14 -22.36 44.72
CA ASP A 186 -11.55 -22.73 44.75
C ASP A 186 -11.99 -23.15 43.35
N LEU A 187 -12.71 -24.26 43.25
CA LEU A 187 -13.35 -24.72 42.02
C LEU A 187 -14.83 -24.38 42.16
N LEU A 188 -15.22 -23.24 41.59
CA LEU A 188 -16.56 -22.67 41.78
C LEU A 188 -17.60 -23.43 40.96
N ASP A 189 -18.80 -23.56 41.52
CA ASP A 189 -20.00 -24.09 40.86
C ASP A 189 -19.84 -25.46 40.17
N ILE A 190 -19.01 -26.34 40.72
CA ILE A 190 -18.87 -27.71 40.22
C ILE A 190 -20.16 -28.52 40.47
N GLU A 191 -20.53 -29.33 39.51
CA GLU A 191 -21.75 -30.12 39.49
C GLU A 191 -21.70 -31.27 40.50
N PHE A 192 -22.76 -31.43 41.31
CA PHE A 192 -23.01 -32.63 42.11
C PHE A 192 -24.26 -33.36 41.57
N ASP A 193 -24.08 -34.61 41.15
CA ASP A 193 -25.16 -35.44 40.57
C ASP A 193 -25.95 -36.25 41.62
N GLY A 194 -25.67 -36.03 42.91
CA GLY A 194 -26.21 -36.81 44.02
C GLY A 194 -25.30 -37.94 44.51
N THR A 195 -24.27 -38.31 43.75
CA THR A 195 -23.26 -39.33 44.10
C THR A 195 -21.83 -38.82 43.99
N ASN A 196 -21.49 -38.22 42.85
CA ASN A 196 -20.15 -37.72 42.56
C ASN A 196 -20.17 -36.24 42.19
N TYR A 197 -19.02 -35.60 42.38
CA TYR A 197 -18.73 -34.27 41.88
C TYR A 197 -18.05 -34.36 40.52
N HIS A 198 -18.45 -33.46 39.61
CA HIS A 198 -17.95 -33.35 38.26
C HIS A 198 -17.45 -31.93 38.02
N LEU A 199 -16.34 -31.77 37.29
CA LEU A 199 -15.81 -30.45 36.91
C LEU A 199 -16.64 -29.83 35.78
N ARG A 200 -17.90 -29.53 36.09
CA ARG A 200 -18.87 -28.86 35.21
C ARG A 200 -19.51 -27.73 35.98
N GLY A 201 -19.44 -26.53 35.44
CA GLY A 201 -20.07 -25.32 35.98
C GLY A 201 -20.63 -24.42 34.89
N PRO A 202 -21.06 -23.19 35.24
CA PRO A 202 -21.68 -22.26 34.31
C PRO A 202 -20.70 -21.70 33.27
N TYR A 203 -19.41 -21.59 33.61
CA TYR A 203 -18.39 -20.97 32.77
C TYR A 203 -17.32 -21.92 32.22
N ALA A 204 -17.11 -23.08 32.84
CA ALA A 204 -16.22 -24.12 32.35
C ALA A 204 -16.80 -25.53 32.52
N GLN A 205 -16.37 -26.46 31.67
CA GLN A 205 -16.75 -27.85 31.73
C GLN A 205 -15.60 -28.73 31.20
N ILE A 206 -15.20 -29.73 31.98
CA ILE A 206 -14.32 -30.80 31.49
C ILE A 206 -15.12 -31.81 30.67
N VAL A 207 -14.59 -32.14 29.50
CA VAL A 207 -15.12 -33.14 28.57
C VAL A 207 -14.04 -34.14 28.19
N ASP A 208 -14.46 -35.22 27.55
CA ASP A 208 -13.61 -36.28 27.02
C ASP A 208 -14.10 -36.50 25.58
N SER A 209 -13.64 -35.64 24.69
CA SER A 209 -14.20 -35.42 23.35
C SER A 209 -13.31 -35.94 22.22
N GLU A 210 -12.02 -36.10 22.47
CA GLU A 210 -11.05 -36.60 21.50
C GLU A 210 -10.25 -37.78 22.07
N SER A 211 -9.55 -38.50 21.19
CA SER A 211 -8.72 -39.63 21.62
C SER A 211 -7.45 -39.12 22.31
N PRO A 212 -6.95 -39.78 23.37
CA PRO A 212 -7.52 -40.96 24.02
C PRO A 212 -8.66 -40.60 24.97
N PHE A 213 -9.68 -41.45 25.01
CA PHE A 213 -10.86 -41.22 25.84
C PHE A 213 -10.60 -41.65 27.29
N ASN A 214 -10.14 -40.72 28.13
CA ASN A 214 -9.67 -40.98 29.50
C ASN A 214 -10.80 -40.86 30.56
N GLY A 215 -12.00 -40.47 30.13
CA GLY A 215 -13.21 -40.34 30.93
C GLY A 215 -13.43 -38.93 31.50
N LEU A 216 -14.67 -38.65 31.91
CA LEU A 216 -15.14 -37.31 32.30
C LEU A 216 -14.71 -36.81 33.70
N PHE A 217 -13.75 -37.47 34.34
CA PHE A 217 -13.26 -37.19 35.71
C PHE A 217 -14.37 -36.91 36.75
N SER A 218 -14.65 -37.88 37.61
CA SER A 218 -15.61 -37.71 38.71
C SER A 218 -15.12 -38.34 40.01
N GLN A 219 -15.46 -37.75 41.15
CA GLN A 219 -15.05 -38.24 42.46
C GLN A 219 -16.09 -37.96 43.55
N ALA A 220 -16.05 -38.76 44.62
CA ALA A 220 -17.02 -38.68 45.72
C ALA A 220 -16.84 -37.45 46.64
N THR A 221 -15.80 -36.65 46.43
CA THR A 221 -15.47 -35.46 47.22
C THR A 221 -15.33 -34.24 46.30
N ASN A 222 -15.70 -33.06 46.78
CA ASN A 222 -15.50 -31.79 46.06
C ASN A 222 -14.05 -31.26 46.18
N GLN A 223 -13.11 -32.10 46.61
CA GLN A 223 -11.71 -31.74 46.89
C GLN A 223 -10.77 -32.44 45.89
N TRP A 224 -10.31 -31.72 44.87
CA TRP A 224 -9.44 -32.16 43.77
C TRP A 224 -7.96 -31.91 44.09
N HIS A 225 -7.48 -32.47 45.19
CA HIS A 225 -6.11 -32.31 45.67
C HIS A 225 -5.22 -33.43 45.13
N ASN A 226 -5.14 -33.51 43.81
CA ASN A 226 -4.34 -34.49 43.09
C ASN A 226 -2.93 -33.93 42.86
N LEU A 227 -1.94 -34.81 42.90
CA LEU A 227 -0.59 -34.47 42.46
C LEU A 227 -0.51 -34.66 40.95
N ARG A 228 0.50 -34.03 40.35
CA ARG A 228 0.78 -33.99 38.92
C ARG A 228 0.56 -35.33 38.20
N ASN A 229 1.13 -36.40 38.74
CA ASN A 229 1.10 -37.76 38.18
C ASN A 229 -0.29 -38.44 38.00
N ALA A 230 -1.37 -37.72 38.27
CA ALA A 230 -2.73 -38.20 38.19
C ALA A 230 -3.55 -37.25 37.33
N SER A 231 -4.07 -37.76 36.22
CA SER A 231 -4.91 -37.08 35.20
C SER A 231 -6.03 -36.14 35.73
N ALA A 232 -6.43 -36.30 37.01
CA ALA A 232 -7.36 -35.40 37.66
C ALA A 232 -6.73 -34.03 38.03
N PHE A 233 -5.40 -33.89 38.03
CA PHE A 233 -4.69 -32.65 38.28
C PHE A 233 -4.85 -31.70 37.09
N GLU A 234 -4.61 -32.17 35.88
CA GLU A 234 -4.79 -31.46 34.60
C GLU A 234 -6.25 -31.03 34.44
N ALA A 235 -7.18 -31.93 34.73
CA ALA A 235 -8.61 -31.62 34.70
C ALA A 235 -8.98 -30.47 35.66
N ALA A 236 -8.44 -30.47 36.89
CA ALA A 236 -8.66 -29.39 37.84
C ALA A 236 -7.99 -28.07 37.40
N ASN A 237 -6.80 -28.15 36.80
CA ASN A 237 -6.03 -27.02 36.28
C ASN A 237 -6.80 -26.33 35.13
N VAL A 238 -7.23 -27.10 34.13
CA VAL A 238 -8.04 -26.64 32.99
C VAL A 238 -9.35 -26.02 33.47
N TYR A 239 -10.08 -26.69 34.38
CA TYR A 239 -11.35 -26.16 34.88
C TYR A 239 -11.15 -24.80 35.57
N TYR A 240 -10.14 -24.69 36.43
CA TYR A 240 -9.85 -23.46 37.17
C TYR A 240 -9.53 -22.29 36.23
N HIS A 241 -8.61 -22.46 35.29
CA HIS A 241 -8.17 -21.35 34.41
C HIS A 241 -9.27 -20.90 33.46
N LEU A 242 -10.06 -21.83 32.90
CA LEU A 242 -11.22 -21.50 32.08
C LEU A 242 -12.30 -20.77 32.88
N ASP A 243 -12.69 -21.29 34.05
CA ASP A 243 -13.73 -20.68 34.90
C ASP A 243 -13.31 -19.29 35.37
N ALA A 244 -12.06 -19.14 35.86
CA ALA A 244 -11.55 -17.86 36.34
C ALA A 244 -11.49 -16.81 35.22
N SER A 245 -11.02 -17.18 34.03
CA SER A 245 -10.94 -16.26 32.89
C SER A 245 -12.32 -15.83 32.39
N MET A 246 -13.25 -16.78 32.27
CA MET A 246 -14.62 -16.49 31.83
C MET A 246 -15.41 -15.69 32.87
N ARG A 247 -15.18 -15.88 34.18
CA ARG A 247 -15.75 -15.00 35.22
C ARG A 247 -15.19 -13.60 35.15
N TYR A 248 -13.87 -13.45 34.95
CA TYR A 248 -13.27 -12.13 34.76
C TYR A 248 -13.94 -11.38 33.59
N ILE A 249 -14.14 -12.06 32.45
CA ILE A 249 -14.82 -11.47 31.28
C ILE A 249 -16.29 -11.12 31.57
N ASN A 250 -17.05 -12.05 32.17
CA ASN A 250 -18.50 -11.92 32.32
C ASN A 250 -18.91 -11.06 33.52
N GLU A 251 -18.23 -11.20 34.65
CA GLU A 251 -18.62 -10.60 35.92
C GLU A 251 -17.84 -9.31 36.23
N GLU A 252 -16.55 -9.24 35.87
CA GLU A 252 -15.72 -8.05 36.14
C GLU A 252 -15.70 -7.06 34.96
N LEU A 253 -15.49 -7.55 33.73
CA LEU A 253 -15.48 -6.70 32.53
C LEU A 253 -16.89 -6.44 31.98
N GLY A 254 -17.84 -7.36 32.18
CA GLY A 254 -19.26 -7.18 31.85
C GLY A 254 -19.67 -7.48 30.41
N PHE A 255 -18.90 -8.30 29.68
CA PHE A 255 -19.14 -8.57 28.24
C PHE A 255 -20.22 -9.62 27.94
N ASN A 256 -20.72 -10.36 28.95
CA ASN A 256 -21.71 -11.44 28.77
C ASN A 256 -21.37 -12.40 27.60
N LEU A 257 -20.13 -12.87 27.56
CA LEU A 257 -19.56 -13.67 26.49
C LEU A 257 -19.57 -15.16 26.87
N MET A 258 -20.16 -15.99 26.02
CA MET A 258 -20.20 -17.45 26.15
C MET A 258 -20.04 -18.10 24.76
N PRO A 259 -19.61 -19.37 24.67
CA PRO A 259 -19.62 -20.11 23.41
C PRO A 259 -20.99 -20.05 22.72
N TYR A 260 -21.02 -19.81 21.41
CA TYR A 260 -22.29 -19.78 20.66
C TYR A 260 -22.69 -21.16 20.12
N GLN A 261 -21.74 -22.10 20.09
CA GLN A 261 -21.91 -23.46 19.56
C GLN A 261 -22.81 -24.32 20.46
N TYR A 262 -22.80 -24.04 21.75
CA TYR A 262 -23.57 -24.76 22.76
C TYR A 262 -23.88 -23.84 23.95
N SER A 263 -24.90 -24.16 24.74
CA SER A 263 -25.13 -23.49 26.02
C SER A 263 -24.34 -24.15 27.14
N GLY A 264 -23.82 -23.35 28.06
CA GLY A 264 -23.02 -23.81 29.20
C GLY A 264 -21.58 -23.31 29.13
N GLY A 265 -20.76 -23.75 30.09
CA GLY A 265 -19.37 -23.36 30.20
C GLY A 265 -18.49 -23.84 29.04
N VAL A 266 -17.34 -23.19 28.88
CA VAL A 266 -16.30 -23.56 27.91
C VAL A 266 -15.89 -25.02 28.12
N LYS A 267 -15.98 -25.82 27.05
CA LYS A 267 -15.67 -27.25 27.09
C LYS A 267 -14.21 -27.49 26.75
N GLY A 268 -13.48 -28.06 27.71
CA GLY A 268 -12.07 -28.39 27.59
C GLY A 268 -11.80 -29.88 27.80
N ASP A 269 -11.00 -30.48 26.91
CA ASP A 269 -10.51 -31.85 26.99
C ASP A 269 -9.02 -31.86 27.40
N PRO A 270 -8.70 -32.11 28.68
CA PRO A 270 -7.35 -31.99 29.20
C PRO A 270 -6.36 -33.05 28.67
N HIS A 271 -6.84 -34.11 28.01
CA HIS A 271 -6.01 -35.23 27.55
C HIS A 271 -6.29 -35.60 26.09
N GLY A 272 -6.66 -34.64 25.24
CA GLY A 272 -6.93 -34.89 23.82
C GLY A 272 -5.68 -35.22 22.99
N LEU A 273 -5.84 -35.19 21.66
CA LEU A 273 -4.75 -35.28 20.67
C LEU A 273 -3.82 -36.51 20.74
N SER A 274 -4.18 -37.55 21.49
CA SER A 274 -3.50 -38.86 21.54
C SER A 274 -2.01 -38.78 21.87
N GLY A 275 -1.65 -37.91 22.82
CA GLY A 275 -0.26 -37.71 23.29
C GLY A 275 0.61 -36.88 22.34
N SER A 276 0.00 -36.08 21.46
CA SER A 276 0.73 -35.09 20.66
C SER A 276 1.20 -33.93 21.55
N ASP A 277 2.32 -33.30 21.19
CA ASP A 277 2.82 -32.03 21.75
C ASP A 277 2.14 -30.91 20.95
N ASN A 278 0.87 -30.65 21.26
CA ASN A 278 0.00 -29.71 20.54
C ASN A 278 -1.33 -29.51 21.27
N SER A 279 -1.90 -28.32 21.12
CA SER A 279 -3.24 -27.93 21.58
C SER A 279 -4.07 -27.36 20.44
N HIS A 280 -5.40 -27.30 20.61
CA HIS A 280 -6.26 -26.57 19.67
C HIS A 280 -7.57 -26.07 20.26
N TYR A 281 -8.11 -25.06 19.59
CA TYR A 281 -9.52 -24.70 19.55
C TYR A 281 -10.14 -25.05 18.19
N ILE A 282 -11.33 -25.65 18.20
CA ILE A 282 -12.07 -25.98 16.97
C ILE A 282 -13.32 -25.10 16.85
N SER A 283 -13.33 -24.13 15.92
CA SER A 283 -14.48 -23.22 15.71
C SER A 283 -15.83 -23.91 15.48
N SER A 284 -15.85 -25.08 14.83
CA SER A 284 -17.11 -25.78 14.54
C SER A 284 -17.77 -26.39 15.78
N THR A 285 -16.98 -26.79 16.77
CA THR A 285 -17.49 -27.41 18.01
C THR A 285 -17.46 -26.43 19.16
N GLY A 286 -16.62 -25.39 19.11
CA GLY A 286 -16.34 -24.48 20.22
C GLY A 286 -15.57 -25.15 21.36
N GLN A 287 -14.92 -26.29 21.11
CA GLN A 287 -14.21 -27.09 22.11
C GLN A 287 -12.71 -26.88 22.03
N LEU A 288 -12.07 -27.00 23.18
CA LEU A 288 -10.63 -26.92 23.36
C LEU A 288 -10.11 -28.31 23.73
N ALA A 289 -8.93 -28.67 23.24
CA ALA A 289 -8.26 -29.90 23.63
C ALA A 289 -6.74 -29.67 23.73
N TRP A 290 -6.12 -30.41 24.64
CA TRP A 290 -4.69 -30.32 24.96
C TRP A 290 -4.05 -31.70 24.92
N GLY A 291 -2.86 -31.77 24.34
CA GLY A 291 -2.07 -32.99 24.27
C GLY A 291 -1.22 -33.23 25.52
N GLU A 292 -0.45 -34.32 25.49
CA GLU A 292 0.42 -34.81 26.59
C GLU A 292 1.85 -35.06 26.07
N GLY A 293 2.26 -34.34 25.02
CA GLY A 293 3.54 -34.54 24.36
C GLY A 293 4.59 -33.55 24.88
N GLY A 294 5.70 -34.06 25.40
CA GLY A 294 6.73 -33.18 25.95
C GLY A 294 6.38 -32.76 27.37
N VAL A 295 5.92 -31.52 27.54
CA VAL A 295 5.21 -31.09 28.75
C VAL A 295 3.72 -31.29 28.49
N ASP A 296 2.95 -31.73 29.47
CA ASP A 296 1.51 -31.82 29.29
C ASP A 296 0.92 -30.41 29.16
N ASP A 297 0.41 -30.07 27.97
CA ASP A 297 -0.10 -28.75 27.61
C ASP A 297 -1.16 -28.23 28.61
N SER A 298 -1.94 -29.14 29.21
CA SER A 298 -2.98 -28.84 30.20
C SER A 298 -2.44 -28.51 31.60
N GLU A 299 -1.12 -28.52 31.78
CA GLU A 299 -0.45 -28.03 32.99
C GLU A 299 0.01 -26.57 32.89
N ASP A 300 0.20 -26.05 31.68
CA ASP A 300 0.62 -24.67 31.45
C ASP A 300 -0.60 -23.75 31.27
N ALA A 301 -0.79 -22.84 32.22
CA ALA A 301 -1.87 -21.85 32.17
C ALA A 301 -1.83 -20.99 30.91
N ASP A 302 -0.63 -20.71 30.37
CA ASP A 302 -0.49 -19.92 29.15
C ASP A 302 -1.06 -20.68 27.94
N VAL A 303 -0.85 -21.99 27.84
CA VAL A 303 -1.40 -22.82 26.74
C VAL A 303 -2.93 -22.90 26.84
N ILE A 304 -3.47 -23.13 28.04
CA ILE A 304 -4.92 -23.17 28.27
C ILE A 304 -5.58 -21.84 27.85
N LEU A 305 -4.98 -20.72 28.25
CA LEU A 305 -5.54 -19.40 27.97
C LEU A 305 -5.29 -18.92 26.54
N HIS A 306 -4.24 -19.41 25.88
CA HIS A 306 -4.01 -19.16 24.45
C HIS A 306 -5.13 -19.78 23.60
N GLU A 307 -5.47 -21.05 23.85
CA GLU A 307 -6.57 -21.71 23.16
C GLU A 307 -7.93 -21.08 23.51
N LEU A 308 -8.11 -20.62 24.75
CA LEU A 308 -9.27 -19.80 25.11
C LEU A 308 -9.31 -18.51 24.27
N GLY A 309 -8.17 -17.86 24.01
CA GLY A 309 -8.08 -16.66 23.18
C GLY A 309 -8.60 -16.87 21.75
N HIS A 310 -8.38 -18.05 21.15
CA HIS A 310 -9.05 -18.43 19.90
C HIS A 310 -10.57 -18.52 20.07
N GLY A 311 -11.03 -19.18 21.13
CA GLY A 311 -12.46 -19.23 21.48
C GLY A 311 -13.08 -17.83 21.62
N LEU A 312 -12.46 -16.93 22.38
CA LEU A 312 -12.94 -15.55 22.58
C LEU A 312 -13.07 -14.80 21.26
N HIS A 313 -12.05 -14.89 20.40
CA HIS A 313 -12.06 -14.26 19.09
C HIS A 313 -13.21 -14.81 18.22
N ASP A 314 -13.41 -16.13 18.21
CA ASP A 314 -14.48 -16.78 17.45
C ASP A 314 -15.88 -16.46 17.99
N TRP A 315 -16.05 -16.41 19.31
CA TRP A 315 -17.36 -16.17 19.93
C TRP A 315 -17.80 -14.72 19.82
N LEU A 316 -16.88 -13.75 19.99
CA LEU A 316 -17.16 -12.32 19.80
C LEU A 316 -17.54 -12.01 18.34
N THR A 317 -16.89 -12.68 17.39
CA THR A 317 -17.16 -12.52 15.96
C THR A 317 -18.25 -13.46 15.43
N ASN A 318 -18.84 -14.31 16.29
CA ASN A 318 -19.86 -15.30 15.95
C ASN A 318 -19.45 -16.22 14.78
N GLY A 319 -18.30 -16.88 14.91
CA GLY A 319 -17.73 -17.76 13.89
C GLY A 319 -16.84 -17.04 12.87
N GLY A 320 -16.53 -15.77 13.11
CA GLY A 320 -15.77 -14.90 12.23
C GLY A 320 -14.31 -14.72 12.64
N LEU A 321 -13.72 -15.71 13.33
CA LEU A 321 -12.30 -15.67 13.69
C LEU A 321 -11.43 -15.47 12.44
N SER A 322 -10.45 -14.56 12.52
CA SER A 322 -9.52 -14.29 11.43
C SER A 322 -8.10 -14.74 11.73
N GLN A 323 -7.52 -15.51 10.80
CA GLN A 323 -6.09 -15.87 10.78
C GLN A 323 -5.28 -14.99 9.82
N VAL A 324 -5.88 -13.94 9.25
CA VAL A 324 -5.16 -13.04 8.33
C VAL A 324 -4.02 -12.37 9.09
N ASN A 325 -2.80 -12.55 8.58
CA ASN A 325 -1.56 -12.08 9.19
C ASN A 325 -1.36 -12.57 10.64
N GLY A 326 -1.85 -13.77 10.98
CA GLY A 326 -1.66 -14.34 12.32
C GLY A 326 -2.43 -13.63 13.43
N LEU A 327 -3.48 -12.86 13.09
CA LEU A 327 -4.24 -12.09 14.08
C LEU A 327 -4.74 -12.96 15.24
N SER A 328 -5.39 -14.10 14.96
CA SER A 328 -5.92 -14.94 16.03
C SER A 328 -4.85 -15.61 16.88
N GLU A 329 -3.69 -15.95 16.33
CA GLU A 329 -2.54 -16.41 17.12
C GLU A 329 -2.09 -15.34 18.11
N GLY A 330 -1.98 -14.10 17.63
CA GLY A 330 -1.67 -12.95 18.48
C GLY A 330 -2.73 -12.68 19.55
N CYS A 331 -4.01 -12.97 19.27
CA CYS A 331 -5.10 -12.89 20.26
C CYS A 331 -4.89 -13.89 21.40
N GLY A 332 -4.52 -15.13 21.10
CA GLY A 332 -4.18 -16.14 22.09
C GLY A 332 -2.97 -15.74 22.93
N ASP A 333 -1.88 -15.33 22.28
CA ASP A 333 -0.64 -14.92 22.95
C ASP A 333 -0.86 -13.71 23.88
N TYR A 334 -1.65 -12.73 23.43
CA TYR A 334 -2.03 -11.57 24.25
C TYR A 334 -2.85 -12.00 25.48
N TRP A 335 -3.87 -12.83 25.29
CA TRP A 335 -4.78 -13.20 26.39
C TRP A 335 -4.07 -14.00 27.48
N ALA A 336 -3.22 -14.96 27.08
CA ALA A 336 -2.35 -15.71 27.98
C ALA A 336 -1.42 -14.78 28.76
N ASN A 337 -0.68 -13.89 28.08
CA ASN A 337 0.29 -13.05 28.75
C ASN A 337 -0.35 -11.92 29.58
N SER A 338 -1.53 -11.40 29.19
CA SER A 338 -2.28 -10.45 30.04
C SER A 338 -2.61 -11.07 31.41
N TYR A 339 -2.98 -12.36 31.43
CA TYR A 339 -3.18 -13.10 32.67
C TYR A 339 -1.86 -13.31 33.43
N ASN A 340 -0.85 -13.88 32.79
CA ASN A 340 0.43 -14.21 33.43
C ASN A 340 1.10 -12.96 34.04
N ARG A 341 1.22 -11.89 33.26
CA ARG A 341 1.81 -10.62 33.70
C ARG A 341 1.04 -9.98 34.86
N SER A 342 -0.29 -10.15 34.92
CA SER A 342 -1.10 -9.64 36.03
C SER A 342 -0.76 -10.26 37.39
N LYS A 343 -0.12 -11.43 37.41
CA LYS A 343 0.33 -12.11 38.64
C LYS A 343 1.58 -11.48 39.25
N ASN A 344 2.29 -10.62 38.51
CA ASN A 344 3.44 -9.82 38.97
C ASN A 344 4.64 -10.66 39.50
N PHE A 345 4.88 -11.85 38.96
CA PHE A 345 6.05 -12.66 39.33
C PHE A 345 7.35 -12.17 38.68
N TRP A 346 7.25 -11.62 37.47
CA TRP A 346 8.37 -11.11 36.68
C TRP A 346 8.31 -9.60 36.51
N THR A 347 9.46 -8.98 36.26
CA THR A 347 9.58 -7.55 35.97
C THR A 347 10.14 -7.34 34.55
N PRO A 348 10.02 -6.16 33.93
CA PRO A 348 10.61 -5.90 32.61
C PRO A 348 12.13 -6.14 32.51
N ALA A 349 12.84 -6.27 33.64
CA ALA A 349 14.25 -6.62 33.69
C ALA A 349 14.53 -8.13 33.50
N ASP A 350 13.51 -8.96 33.68
CA ASP A 350 13.59 -10.41 33.56
C ASP A 350 13.16 -10.84 32.14
N PRO A 351 13.92 -11.70 31.42
CA PRO A 351 13.52 -12.19 30.10
C PRO A 351 12.13 -12.84 30.06
N GLN A 352 11.77 -13.55 31.14
CA GLN A 352 10.52 -14.29 31.31
C GLN A 352 9.29 -13.39 31.32
N TYR A 353 9.45 -12.09 31.63
CA TYR A 353 8.37 -11.11 31.53
C TYR A 353 7.81 -10.98 30.12
N TRP A 354 8.61 -11.35 29.13
CA TRP A 354 8.26 -11.30 27.71
C TRP A 354 7.90 -12.66 27.13
N TRP A 355 8.03 -13.75 27.89
CA TRP A 355 7.79 -15.11 27.38
C TRP A 355 6.31 -15.45 27.44
N VAL A 356 5.85 -16.26 26.48
CA VAL A 356 4.57 -16.97 26.50
C VAL A 356 4.90 -18.47 26.49
N PHE A 357 4.11 -19.28 27.20
CA PHE A 357 4.30 -20.74 27.34
C PHE A 357 5.58 -21.04 28.12
N GLN A 358 5.68 -20.53 29.34
CA GLN A 358 6.94 -20.62 30.08
C GLN A 358 7.25 -22.04 30.54
N TRP A 359 6.23 -22.85 30.87
CA TRP A 359 6.41 -24.24 31.26
C TRP A 359 6.52 -25.15 30.05
N ASP A 360 5.58 -25.02 29.11
CA ASP A 360 5.47 -25.83 27.91
C ASP A 360 6.52 -25.49 26.83
N GLY A 361 6.87 -24.20 26.71
CA GLY A 361 7.88 -23.69 25.78
C GLY A 361 9.18 -23.26 26.47
N HIS A 362 10.04 -22.56 25.73
CA HIS A 362 11.36 -22.06 26.18
C HIS A 362 12.25 -23.16 26.79
N ASN A 363 12.11 -24.38 26.28
CA ASN A 363 12.72 -25.59 26.81
C ASN A 363 13.22 -26.48 25.64
N PRO A 364 13.75 -27.69 25.88
CA PRO A 364 14.26 -28.55 24.81
C PRO A 364 13.20 -29.10 23.83
N PHE A 365 11.90 -29.01 24.14
CA PHE A 365 10.82 -29.46 23.27
C PHE A 365 10.57 -28.44 22.16
N TRP A 366 10.40 -27.16 22.52
CA TRP A 366 10.30 -26.08 21.54
C TRP A 366 10.68 -24.69 22.10
N GLY A 367 10.92 -23.74 21.19
CA GLY A 367 11.52 -22.44 21.51
C GLY A 367 10.61 -21.41 22.18
N GLY A 368 9.31 -21.70 22.34
CA GLY A 368 8.33 -20.75 22.87
C GLY A 368 8.06 -19.53 21.97
N ARG A 369 7.20 -18.63 22.45
CA ARG A 369 6.89 -17.32 21.83
C ARG A 369 7.18 -16.16 22.79
N VAL A 370 7.24 -14.94 22.26
CA VAL A 370 7.51 -13.73 23.04
C VAL A 370 6.58 -12.56 22.69
N THR A 371 6.37 -11.66 23.66
CA THR A 371 5.60 -10.41 23.50
C THR A 371 6.48 -9.14 23.56
N ASN A 372 7.77 -9.27 23.24
CA ASN A 372 8.66 -8.16 22.92
C ASN A 372 9.24 -8.28 21.50
N TYR A 373 8.48 -8.90 20.61
CA TYR A 373 8.88 -9.14 19.23
C TYR A 373 8.99 -7.80 18.48
N THR A 374 10.14 -7.53 17.86
CA THR A 374 10.49 -6.18 17.38
C THR A 374 10.09 -5.91 15.93
N ALA A 375 9.72 -6.92 15.14
CA ALA A 375 9.29 -6.74 13.75
C ALA A 375 8.07 -5.82 13.65
N THR A 376 7.97 -4.95 12.65
CA THR A 376 6.88 -3.95 12.51
C THR A 376 5.89 -4.34 11.42
N TYR A 377 4.62 -3.97 11.55
CA TYR A 377 3.61 -4.25 10.52
C TYR A 377 3.66 -3.20 9.38
N PRO A 378 3.37 -3.54 8.12
CA PRO A 378 3.30 -4.90 7.57
C PRO A 378 4.68 -5.46 7.19
N GLY A 379 5.75 -4.67 7.25
CA GLY A 379 7.07 -5.05 6.71
C GLY A 379 7.76 -6.24 7.38
N GLY A 380 7.34 -6.61 8.59
CA GLY A 380 7.81 -7.73 9.39
C GLY A 380 7.01 -9.02 9.21
N LEU A 381 6.00 -9.04 8.34
CA LEU A 381 5.23 -10.24 8.04
C LEU A 381 6.09 -11.26 7.29
N VAL A 382 6.08 -12.51 7.75
CA VAL A 382 6.81 -13.63 7.13
C VAL A 382 5.87 -14.71 6.59
N GLY A 383 4.55 -14.54 6.71
CA GLY A 383 3.55 -15.50 6.23
C GLY A 383 3.38 -16.73 7.14
N SER A 384 3.92 -16.68 8.35
CA SER A 384 3.77 -17.70 9.39
C SER A 384 2.85 -17.14 10.48
N VAL A 385 1.63 -17.70 10.60
CA VAL A 385 0.61 -17.16 11.50
C VAL A 385 1.08 -17.02 12.96
N HIS A 386 1.82 -18.01 13.47
CA HIS A 386 2.36 -17.97 14.83
C HIS A 386 3.47 -16.91 14.99
N THR A 387 4.30 -16.71 13.97
CA THR A 387 5.37 -15.71 14.01
C THR A 387 4.79 -14.30 13.87
N ASP A 388 3.90 -14.11 12.91
CA ASP A 388 3.26 -12.82 12.59
C ASP A 388 2.37 -12.35 13.74
N GLY A 389 1.67 -13.27 14.43
CA GLY A 389 0.82 -12.98 15.58
C GLY A 389 1.56 -12.34 16.76
N GLN A 390 2.86 -12.62 16.95
CA GLN A 390 3.67 -12.01 18.00
C GLN A 390 3.78 -10.49 17.85
N MET A 391 3.69 -9.93 16.62
CA MET A 391 3.69 -8.47 16.43
C MET A 391 2.46 -7.82 17.07
N TRP A 392 1.29 -8.43 16.90
CA TRP A 392 0.03 -7.99 17.49
C TRP A 392 0.08 -8.09 19.01
N ALA A 393 0.41 -9.26 19.55
CA ALA A 393 0.50 -9.49 20.98
C ALA A 393 1.52 -8.56 21.66
N SER A 394 2.69 -8.37 21.07
CA SER A 394 3.72 -7.46 21.61
C SER A 394 3.23 -6.02 21.68
N THR A 395 2.52 -5.55 20.64
CA THR A 395 2.02 -4.18 20.60
C THR A 395 0.94 -3.96 21.65
N LEU A 396 0.03 -4.93 21.84
CA LEU A 396 -0.97 -4.85 22.90
C LEU A 396 -0.36 -4.91 24.30
N MET A 397 0.70 -5.68 24.52
CA MET A 397 1.39 -5.70 25.83
C MET A 397 2.12 -4.39 26.14
N GLN A 398 2.58 -3.64 25.13
CA GLN A 398 3.11 -2.29 25.34
C GLN A 398 2.01 -1.30 25.76
N ILE A 399 0.82 -1.42 25.15
CA ILE A 399 -0.36 -0.63 25.56
C ILE A 399 -0.79 -1.03 26.97
N TRP A 400 -0.77 -2.33 27.28
CA TRP A 400 -1.09 -2.87 28.61
C TRP A 400 -0.21 -2.27 29.70
N ASP A 401 1.09 -2.11 29.44
CA ASP A 401 2.03 -1.51 30.41
C ASP A 401 1.71 -0.04 30.71
N ASP A 402 1.11 0.69 29.75
CA ASP A 402 0.75 2.11 29.91
C ASP A 402 -0.63 2.32 30.55
N ILE A 403 -1.64 1.56 30.13
CA ILE A 403 -3.06 1.81 30.47
C ILE A 403 -3.65 0.77 31.42
N GLY A 404 -2.90 -0.31 31.67
CA GLY A 404 -3.24 -1.39 32.59
C GLY A 404 -4.20 -2.43 32.01
N ARG A 405 -4.31 -3.55 32.74
CA ARG A 405 -5.09 -4.73 32.35
C ARG A 405 -6.55 -4.43 32.04
N PHE A 406 -7.26 -3.78 32.96
CA PHE A 406 -8.70 -3.57 32.82
C PHE A 406 -9.07 -2.83 31.54
N ALA A 407 -8.36 -1.73 31.23
CA ALA A 407 -8.64 -0.94 30.03
C ALA A 407 -8.22 -1.68 28.75
N THR A 408 -7.05 -2.33 28.76
CA THR A 408 -6.55 -3.05 27.57
C THR A 408 -7.38 -4.27 27.24
N ASP A 409 -7.73 -5.10 28.24
CA ASP A 409 -8.58 -6.29 28.05
C ASP A 409 -9.99 -5.89 27.59
N SER A 410 -10.56 -4.82 28.15
CA SER A 410 -11.87 -4.31 27.71
C SER A 410 -11.83 -3.81 26.26
N ASN A 411 -10.81 -3.02 25.91
CA ASN A 411 -10.63 -2.54 24.55
C ASN A 411 -10.38 -3.69 23.56
N PHE A 412 -9.61 -4.70 23.97
CA PHE A 412 -9.35 -5.90 23.16
C PHE A 412 -10.64 -6.65 22.83
N LEU A 413 -11.48 -6.96 23.82
CA LEU A 413 -12.74 -7.69 23.60
C LEU A 413 -13.74 -6.88 22.77
N GLU A 414 -13.90 -5.60 23.06
CA GLU A 414 -14.77 -4.70 22.28
C GLU A 414 -14.26 -4.52 20.84
N ALA A 415 -12.93 -4.43 20.64
CA ALA A 415 -12.32 -4.36 19.32
C ALA A 415 -12.63 -5.61 18.50
N LEU A 416 -12.39 -6.80 19.06
CA LEU A 416 -12.65 -8.06 18.36
C LEU A 416 -14.15 -8.21 18.03
N ALA A 417 -15.07 -7.76 18.88
CA ALA A 417 -16.51 -7.76 18.59
C ALA A 417 -16.90 -6.93 17.35
N MET A 418 -16.03 -5.99 16.91
CA MET A 418 -16.22 -5.19 15.69
C MET A 418 -15.59 -5.82 14.44
N THR A 419 -14.85 -6.93 14.57
CA THR A 419 -14.08 -7.56 13.48
C THR A 419 -14.81 -8.75 12.84
N ASN A 420 -14.24 -9.34 11.78
CA ASN A 420 -14.75 -10.53 11.10
C ASN A 420 -13.62 -11.37 10.48
N SER A 421 -13.98 -12.44 9.75
CA SER A 421 -13.02 -13.44 9.24
C SER A 421 -12.04 -12.92 8.18
N SER A 422 -12.21 -11.70 7.68
CA SER A 422 -11.31 -11.05 6.72
C SER A 422 -10.37 -10.01 7.35
N THR A 423 -10.58 -9.69 8.63
CA THR A 423 -9.84 -8.66 9.37
C THR A 423 -8.36 -9.04 9.50
N ASN A 424 -7.45 -8.16 9.05
CA ASN A 424 -6.02 -8.27 9.32
C ASN A 424 -5.63 -7.51 10.61
N GLN A 425 -4.35 -7.54 11.00
CA GLN A 425 -3.90 -6.83 12.21
C GLN A 425 -4.11 -5.30 12.14
N GLN A 426 -4.04 -4.70 10.95
CA GLN A 426 -4.30 -3.26 10.74
C GLN A 426 -5.76 -2.88 10.99
N ASP A 427 -6.70 -3.69 10.51
CA ASP A 427 -8.13 -3.49 10.76
C ASP A 427 -8.44 -3.65 12.25
N ALA A 428 -7.86 -4.65 12.90
CA ALA A 428 -8.00 -4.88 14.34
C ALA A 428 -7.43 -3.72 15.16
N ALA A 429 -6.29 -3.16 14.76
CA ALA A 429 -5.70 -1.97 15.41
C ALA A 429 -6.62 -0.75 15.30
N GLN A 430 -7.26 -0.54 14.14
CA GLN A 430 -8.24 0.54 13.96
C GLN A 430 -9.50 0.31 14.81
N ALA A 431 -9.95 -0.94 14.92
CA ALA A 431 -11.05 -1.33 15.82
C ALA A 431 -10.70 -1.09 17.29
N PHE A 432 -9.44 -1.31 17.70
CA PHE A 432 -8.97 -1.05 19.06
C PHE A 432 -9.03 0.44 19.42
N VAL A 433 -8.68 1.34 18.50
CA VAL A 433 -8.90 2.79 18.68
C VAL A 433 -10.38 3.12 18.85
N GLN A 434 -11.25 2.51 18.05
CA GLN A 434 -12.68 2.73 18.17
C GLN A 434 -13.25 2.18 19.48
N ALA A 435 -12.72 1.06 19.98
CA ALA A 435 -13.12 0.47 21.26
C ALA A 435 -12.83 1.43 22.42
N ASP A 436 -11.67 2.08 22.43
CA ASP A 436 -11.33 3.06 23.47
C ASP A 436 -12.24 4.30 23.45
N ILE A 437 -12.64 4.73 22.25
CA ILE A 437 -13.63 5.80 22.08
C ILE A 437 -14.98 5.36 22.66
N ASN A 438 -15.42 4.13 22.36
CA ASN A 438 -16.71 3.61 22.82
C ASN A 438 -16.76 3.43 24.34
N LEU A 439 -15.71 2.87 24.94
CA LEU A 439 -15.69 2.47 26.34
C LEU A 439 -15.19 3.58 27.28
N PHE A 440 -14.20 4.34 26.82
CA PHE A 440 -13.45 5.29 27.66
C PHE A 440 -13.48 6.73 27.11
N GLY A 441 -14.27 7.01 26.06
CA GLY A 441 -14.34 8.34 25.45
C GLY A 441 -13.02 8.79 24.81
N GLY A 442 -12.14 7.84 24.49
CA GLY A 442 -10.83 8.10 23.90
C GLY A 442 -9.75 8.53 24.90
N ALA A 443 -9.98 8.32 26.20
CA ALA A 443 -9.06 8.74 27.26
C ALA A 443 -7.64 8.14 27.13
N ASN A 444 -7.51 6.99 26.46
CA ASN A 444 -6.24 6.27 26.32
C ASN A 444 -5.63 6.38 24.91
N LEU A 445 -6.25 7.14 24.00
CA LEU A 445 -5.84 7.22 22.60
C LEU A 445 -4.39 7.66 22.40
N THR A 446 -3.85 8.50 23.28
CA THR A 446 -2.45 8.92 23.19
C THR A 446 -1.50 7.72 23.24
N SER A 447 -1.66 6.82 24.22
CA SER A 447 -0.80 5.63 24.34
C SER A 447 -1.09 4.63 23.20
N ILE A 448 -2.37 4.35 22.94
CA ILE A 448 -2.82 3.40 21.92
C ILE A 448 -2.26 3.77 20.54
N VAL A 449 -2.47 5.02 20.10
CA VAL A 449 -2.02 5.50 18.79
C VAL A 449 -0.49 5.56 18.72
N THR A 450 0.17 5.95 19.81
CA THR A 450 1.64 5.98 19.86
C THR A 450 2.23 4.60 19.61
N HIS A 451 1.78 3.58 20.34
CA HIS A 451 2.31 2.22 20.17
C HIS A 451 1.95 1.64 18.82
N PHE A 452 0.70 1.74 18.36
CA PHE A 452 0.36 1.24 17.02
C PHE A 452 1.15 1.94 15.90
N THR A 453 1.29 3.27 15.94
CA THR A 453 2.06 4.01 14.93
C THR A 453 3.55 3.62 14.96
N ASN A 454 4.15 3.53 16.14
CA ASN A 454 5.56 3.11 16.30
C ASN A 454 5.81 1.67 15.81
N ARG A 455 4.77 0.83 15.82
CA ARG A 455 4.82 -0.56 15.37
C ARG A 455 4.41 -0.72 13.90
N GLY A 456 4.21 0.38 13.18
CA GLY A 456 3.97 0.43 11.74
C GLY A 456 2.51 0.32 11.30
N TYR A 457 1.57 0.28 12.24
CA TYR A 457 0.15 0.32 11.93
C TYR A 457 -0.27 1.76 11.58
N ASN A 458 -0.95 1.91 10.45
CA ASN A 458 -1.45 3.21 9.98
C ASN A 458 -2.82 3.51 10.59
N ILE A 459 -2.85 4.15 11.76
CA ILE A 459 -4.09 4.36 12.52
C ILE A 459 -4.61 5.79 12.36
N THR A 460 -5.91 5.91 12.14
CA THR A 460 -6.61 7.19 12.09
C THR A 460 -7.46 7.38 13.33
N VAL A 461 -7.37 8.58 13.94
CA VAL A 461 -8.27 9.01 15.01
C VAL A 461 -9.27 10.00 14.40
N PRO A 462 -10.58 9.84 14.61
CA PRO A 462 -11.60 10.75 14.07
C PRO A 462 -11.67 12.10 14.84
N VAL A 463 -10.52 12.66 15.22
CA VAL A 463 -10.44 14.03 15.75
C VAL A 463 -10.78 15.05 14.66
N PRO A 464 -11.26 16.26 15.04
CA PRO A 464 -11.42 17.35 14.08
C PRO A 464 -10.13 17.61 13.28
N GLN A 465 -10.24 17.82 11.98
CA GLN A 465 -9.10 18.19 11.13
C GLN A 465 -9.15 19.69 10.88
N ILE A 466 -8.06 20.39 11.23
CA ILE A 466 -7.96 21.85 11.14
C ILE A 466 -6.98 22.20 10.03
N THR A 467 -7.47 22.81 8.95
CA THR A 467 -6.63 23.41 7.89
C THR A 467 -6.57 24.91 8.09
N HIS A 468 -5.37 25.47 8.17
CA HIS A 468 -5.15 26.90 8.38
C HIS A 468 -3.88 27.34 7.66
N THR A 469 -3.94 28.48 6.96
CA THR A 469 -2.77 29.15 6.41
C THR A 469 -2.24 30.13 7.46
N PRO A 470 -1.02 29.95 7.99
CA PRO A 470 -0.44 30.85 8.96
C PRO A 470 -0.43 32.30 8.47
N LEU A 471 -0.64 33.25 9.39
CA LEU A 471 -0.46 34.66 9.08
C LEU A 471 1.04 34.95 8.84
N THR A 472 1.32 35.81 7.89
CA THR A 472 2.67 36.34 7.62
C THR A 472 2.91 37.59 8.44
N ASP A 473 4.16 38.05 8.47
CA ASP A 473 4.50 39.34 9.07
C ASP A 473 3.67 40.47 8.43
N THR A 474 3.47 41.57 9.17
CA THR A 474 2.69 42.71 8.69
C THR A 474 3.21 44.04 9.25
N GLU A 475 3.23 45.09 8.43
CA GLU A 475 3.50 46.44 8.91
C GLU A 475 2.28 47.07 9.63
N ASP A 476 1.10 46.43 9.57
CA ASP A 476 -0.11 46.89 10.27
C ASP A 476 -0.01 46.64 11.77
N LEU A 477 0.15 47.72 12.54
CA LEU A 477 0.20 47.67 14.01
C LEU A 477 -1.19 47.69 14.68
N ILE A 478 -2.25 48.00 13.93
CA ILE A 478 -3.59 48.28 14.48
C ILE A 478 -4.49 47.05 14.41
N GLY A 479 -4.37 46.24 13.36
CA GLY A 479 -5.22 45.07 13.14
C GLY A 479 -6.71 45.44 12.97
N PRO A 480 -7.64 44.53 13.30
CA PRO A 480 -7.42 43.20 13.84
C PRO A 480 -6.82 42.22 12.82
N TYR A 481 -6.07 41.23 13.31
CA TYR A 481 -5.52 40.16 12.47
C TYR A 481 -6.50 38.98 12.45
N THR A 482 -7.12 38.76 11.29
CA THR A 482 -8.14 37.71 11.13
C THR A 482 -7.50 36.36 10.92
N VAL A 483 -7.70 35.45 11.86
CA VAL A 483 -7.31 34.04 11.76
C VAL A 483 -8.49 33.24 11.24
N THR A 484 -8.27 32.50 10.14
CA THR A 484 -9.29 31.68 9.47
C THR A 484 -8.85 30.23 9.39
N GLY A 485 -9.65 29.30 9.90
CA GLY A 485 -9.42 27.86 9.76
C GLY A 485 -10.61 27.17 9.10
N SER A 486 -10.35 26.22 8.19
CA SER A 486 -11.36 25.28 7.70
C SER A 486 -11.30 24.01 8.54
N ILE A 487 -12.42 23.59 9.11
CA ILE A 487 -12.48 22.44 10.02
C ILE A 487 -13.46 21.41 9.50
N SER A 488 -12.99 20.17 9.34
CA SER A 488 -13.83 19.00 9.06
C SER A 488 -13.77 18.03 10.24
N ALA A 489 -14.92 17.58 10.74
CA ALA A 489 -14.98 16.65 11.85
C ALA A 489 -16.05 15.58 11.58
N ALA A 490 -15.80 14.35 12.03
CA ALA A 490 -16.76 13.25 11.95
C ALA A 490 -17.94 13.47 12.90
N ASN A 491 -17.68 14.12 14.04
CA ASN A 491 -18.68 14.49 15.04
C ASN A 491 -18.93 16.00 15.05
N VAL A 492 -20.07 16.41 15.59
CA VAL A 492 -20.42 17.84 15.76
C VAL A 492 -19.39 18.50 16.67
N LEU A 493 -18.87 19.65 16.25
CA LEU A 493 -17.93 20.45 17.06
C LEU A 493 -18.66 21.11 18.23
N THR A 494 -18.12 20.94 19.43
CA THR A 494 -18.61 21.58 20.66
C THR A 494 -17.87 22.87 20.98
N SER A 495 -16.60 22.97 20.55
CA SER A 495 -15.77 24.15 20.78
C SER A 495 -14.74 24.33 19.67
N VAL A 496 -14.57 25.56 19.20
CA VAL A 496 -13.46 25.95 18.32
C VAL A 496 -12.90 27.26 18.85
N GLN A 497 -11.63 27.24 19.24
CA GLN A 497 -10.98 28.32 19.96
C GLN A 497 -9.69 28.73 19.27
N LEU A 498 -9.42 30.02 19.27
CA LEU A 498 -8.13 30.63 18.95
C LEU A 498 -7.45 31.02 20.25
N ILE A 499 -6.30 30.41 20.54
CA ILE A 499 -5.48 30.74 21.71
C ILE A 499 -4.28 31.54 21.20
N TYR A 500 -4.02 32.71 21.79
CA TYR A 500 -2.94 33.59 21.33
C TYR A 500 -2.26 34.33 22.49
N GLY A 501 -1.13 34.97 22.16
CA GLY A 501 -0.46 35.92 23.05
C GLY A 501 0.78 36.51 22.37
N THR A 502 1.60 37.21 23.16
CA THR A 502 2.80 37.91 22.67
C THR A 502 4.05 37.43 23.39
N ASN A 503 5.20 37.48 22.73
CA ASN A 503 6.52 37.25 23.34
C ASN A 503 6.67 35.90 24.08
N GLY A 504 6.18 34.81 23.47
CA GLY A 504 6.34 33.43 23.97
C GLY A 504 5.37 32.97 25.06
N SER A 505 4.41 33.79 25.51
CA SER A 505 3.34 33.38 26.44
C SER A 505 1.95 33.44 25.80
N PHE A 506 1.14 32.39 25.96
CA PHE A 506 -0.29 32.40 25.61
C PHE A 506 -1.09 32.99 26.77
N THR A 507 -1.77 34.11 26.54
CA THR A 507 -2.47 34.87 27.61
C THR A 507 -3.97 34.94 27.39
N ASP A 508 -4.44 34.70 26.16
CA ASP A 508 -5.81 34.99 25.77
C ASP A 508 -6.40 33.83 24.93
N THR A 509 -7.74 33.72 24.96
CA THR A 509 -8.50 32.72 24.22
C THR A 509 -9.77 33.36 23.67
N LEU A 510 -10.07 33.11 22.40
CA LEU A 510 -11.25 33.59 21.69
C LEU A 510 -12.01 32.42 21.09
N ASP A 511 -13.33 32.42 21.19
CA ASP A 511 -14.16 31.49 20.42
C ASP A 511 -14.17 31.93 18.95
N MET A 512 -14.06 30.97 18.03
CA MET A 512 -14.10 31.23 16.60
C MET A 512 -15.54 31.13 16.06
N ASN A 513 -15.95 32.11 15.26
CA ASN A 513 -17.27 32.16 14.65
C ASN A 513 -17.33 31.30 13.39
N ALA A 514 -18.36 30.46 13.30
CA ALA A 514 -18.55 29.53 12.18
C ALA A 514 -19.41 30.12 11.05
N VAL A 515 -18.96 29.93 9.80
CA VAL A 515 -19.75 30.09 8.57
C VAL A 515 -19.48 28.86 7.69
N GLY A 516 -20.40 27.89 7.71
CA GLY A 516 -20.15 26.59 7.09
C GLY A 516 -19.05 25.83 7.83
N SER A 517 -18.05 25.31 7.11
CA SER A 517 -16.86 24.68 7.69
C SER A 517 -15.74 25.67 8.02
N THR A 518 -15.93 26.96 7.77
CA THR A 518 -14.93 28.01 8.01
C THR A 518 -15.16 28.67 9.37
N TYR A 519 -14.11 28.74 10.17
CA TYR A 519 -14.09 29.33 11.50
C TYR A 519 -13.17 30.54 11.51
N THR A 520 -13.63 31.65 12.08
CA THR A 520 -12.91 32.93 12.08
C THR A 520 -12.86 33.58 13.46
N ALA A 521 -11.70 34.11 13.84
CA ALA A 521 -11.52 34.96 15.01
C ALA A 521 -10.50 36.07 14.71
N ASN A 522 -10.54 37.13 15.50
CA ASN A 522 -9.76 38.35 15.28
C ASN A 522 -8.82 38.59 16.45
N ILE A 523 -7.51 38.50 16.22
CA ILE A 523 -6.51 38.92 17.19
C ILE A 523 -6.46 40.46 17.21
N PRO A 524 -6.66 41.12 18.36
CA PRO A 524 -6.53 42.57 18.46
C PRO A 524 -5.10 43.02 18.19
N GLY A 525 -4.92 44.15 17.48
CA GLY A 525 -3.61 44.77 17.32
C GLY A 525 -3.06 45.33 18.63
N THR A 526 -1.74 45.36 18.73
CA THR A 526 -0.98 45.85 19.90
C THR A 526 -0.69 47.35 19.84
N GLY A 527 -0.88 47.99 18.67
CA GLY A 527 -0.53 49.40 18.43
C GLY A 527 0.98 49.68 18.46
N SER A 528 1.80 48.65 18.57
CA SER A 528 3.26 48.71 18.69
C SER A 528 3.88 47.40 18.19
N PRO A 529 5.12 47.42 17.65
CA PRO A 529 5.74 46.21 17.11
C PRO A 529 5.79 45.07 18.12
N ALA A 530 5.35 43.88 17.72
CA ALA A 530 5.31 42.69 18.57
C ALA A 530 5.37 41.41 17.75
N THR A 531 5.93 40.35 18.33
CA THR A 531 5.75 38.98 17.84
C THR A 531 4.55 38.35 18.52
N ILE A 532 3.57 37.94 17.72
CA ILE A 532 2.33 37.32 18.14
C ILE A 532 2.45 35.83 17.85
N GLN A 533 2.14 34.98 18.84
CA GLN A 533 2.01 33.54 18.65
C GLN A 533 0.58 33.08 18.92
N TYR A 534 0.12 32.08 18.18
CA TYR A 534 -1.24 31.55 18.31
C TYR A 534 -1.36 30.10 17.84
N TYR A 535 -2.46 29.45 18.23
CA TYR A 535 -2.89 28.17 17.67
C TYR A 535 -4.41 28.05 17.72
N ILE A 536 -4.97 27.22 16.84
CA ILE A 536 -6.39 26.89 16.83
C ILE A 536 -6.58 25.56 17.56
N ARG A 537 -7.64 25.44 18.36
CA ARG A 537 -8.05 24.20 19.03
C ARG A 537 -9.51 23.90 18.69
N ALA A 538 -9.78 22.69 18.24
CA ALA A 538 -11.14 22.21 17.97
C ALA A 538 -11.45 21.00 18.86
N ILE A 539 -12.68 20.93 19.37
CA ILE A 539 -13.17 19.85 20.23
C ILE A 539 -14.53 19.42 19.69
N ASP A 540 -14.76 18.11 19.60
CA ASP A 540 -16.03 17.53 19.18
C ASP A 540 -16.95 17.13 20.34
N ALA A 541 -18.12 16.57 19.99
CA ALA A 541 -19.12 16.11 20.95
C ALA A 541 -18.68 14.93 21.82
N LEU A 542 -17.63 14.21 21.42
CA LEU A 542 -17.02 13.13 22.19
C LEU A 542 -15.82 13.62 23.01
N ASN A 543 -15.60 14.94 23.10
CA ASN A 543 -14.41 15.57 23.69
C ASN A 543 -13.08 15.22 22.99
N LEU A 544 -13.12 14.66 21.77
CA LEU A 544 -11.93 14.47 20.98
C LEU A 544 -11.47 15.83 20.44
N ALA A 545 -10.19 16.13 20.60
CA ALA A 545 -9.65 17.44 20.30
C ALA A 545 -8.39 17.37 19.43
N SER A 546 -8.20 18.41 18.63
CA SER A 546 -7.00 18.63 17.82
C SER A 546 -6.57 20.09 17.87
N THR A 547 -5.33 20.35 17.46
CA THR A 547 -4.75 21.69 17.38
C THR A 547 -4.09 21.95 16.04
N SER A 548 -4.07 23.21 15.61
CA SER A 548 -3.26 23.70 14.48
C SER A 548 -2.32 24.81 14.96
N PRO A 549 -0.99 24.61 14.90
CA PRO A 549 -0.34 23.37 14.45
C PRO A 549 -0.53 22.24 15.48
N ALA A 550 -0.35 20.99 15.04
CA ALA A 550 -0.46 19.83 15.93
C ALA A 550 0.53 19.92 17.09
N ASN A 551 0.17 19.37 18.25
CA ASN A 551 0.94 19.41 19.51
C ASN A 551 1.08 20.81 20.15
N ALA A 552 0.23 21.78 19.80
CA ALA A 552 0.14 23.01 20.58
C ALA A 552 -0.21 22.72 22.06
N PRO A 553 0.37 23.46 23.03
CA PRO A 553 1.14 24.70 22.88
C PRO A 553 2.64 24.51 22.65
N ALA A 554 3.16 23.28 22.52
CA ALA A 554 4.58 23.06 22.24
C ALA A 554 4.97 23.57 20.83
N ASN A 555 4.07 23.39 19.86
CA ASN A 555 4.14 24.00 18.54
C ASN A 555 3.11 25.14 18.43
N PHE A 556 3.42 26.18 17.67
CA PHE A 556 2.51 27.30 17.45
C PHE A 556 2.81 28.04 16.14
N HIS A 557 1.80 28.72 15.62
CA HIS A 557 1.97 29.69 14.54
C HIS A 557 2.46 31.01 15.13
N SER A 558 3.23 31.78 14.38
CA SER A 558 3.67 33.11 14.79
C SER A 558 3.88 34.05 13.63
N PHE A 559 3.67 35.34 13.86
CA PHE A 559 4.02 36.42 12.94
C PHE A 559 4.42 37.67 13.73
N SER A 560 5.15 38.56 13.09
CA SER A 560 5.64 39.82 13.63
C SER A 560 4.89 41.02 13.04
N THR A 561 4.71 42.04 13.87
CA THR A 561 4.16 43.33 13.45
C THR A 561 5.23 44.41 13.55
N GLY A 562 5.37 45.27 12.54
CA GLY A 562 6.38 46.34 12.53
C GLY A 562 7.04 46.55 11.16
N SER A 563 7.99 47.48 11.10
CA SER A 563 8.73 47.78 9.86
C SER A 563 9.60 46.61 9.43
N ASP A 564 9.55 46.31 8.13
CA ASP A 564 10.41 45.27 7.56
C ASP A 564 11.86 45.73 7.44
N VAL A 565 12.79 44.85 7.78
CA VAL A 565 14.24 45.11 7.62
C VAL A 565 14.97 43.95 6.97
N LEU A 566 14.26 42.88 6.63
CA LEU A 566 14.82 41.73 5.95
C LEU A 566 14.67 41.96 4.44
N ALA A 567 15.70 41.59 3.70
CA ALA A 567 15.63 41.60 2.24
C ALA A 567 15.23 40.19 1.75
N PRO A 568 14.66 40.07 0.53
CA PRO A 568 14.30 38.77 -0.01
C PRO A 568 15.48 37.81 -0.08
N GLU A 569 15.23 36.51 0.07
CA GLU A 569 16.20 35.46 -0.20
C GLU A 569 16.01 34.93 -1.62
N ILE A 570 17.11 34.80 -2.38
CA ILE A 570 17.10 34.31 -3.77
C ILE A 570 17.90 33.02 -3.82
N ASN A 571 17.27 31.94 -4.28
CA ASN A 571 17.93 30.68 -4.57
C ASN A 571 17.84 30.38 -6.08
N HIS A 572 18.99 30.30 -6.73
CA HIS A 572 19.09 30.13 -8.17
C HIS A 572 20.27 29.22 -8.52
N ASN A 573 20.04 28.27 -9.43
CA ASN A 573 21.09 27.47 -10.02
C ASN A 573 21.62 28.18 -11.26
N PRO A 574 22.91 28.60 -11.29
CA PRO A 574 23.48 29.29 -12.44
C PRO A 574 23.30 28.49 -13.72
N LEU A 575 22.93 29.16 -14.80
CA LEU A 575 22.81 28.55 -16.12
C LEU A 575 24.20 28.08 -16.59
N GLY A 576 24.26 26.85 -17.10
CA GLY A 576 25.42 26.37 -17.86
C GLY A 576 25.49 27.01 -19.25
N ASN A 577 26.48 26.61 -20.06
CA ASN A 577 26.58 27.04 -21.45
C ASN A 577 25.27 26.79 -22.21
N GLN A 578 24.88 27.75 -23.03
CA GLN A 578 23.59 27.74 -23.74
C GLN A 578 23.83 27.57 -25.22
N ALA A 579 23.09 26.64 -25.84
CA ALA A 579 23.14 26.45 -27.27
C ALA A 579 22.40 27.58 -27.99
N LEU A 580 23.00 28.14 -29.05
CA LEU A 580 22.30 29.12 -29.89
C LEU A 580 21.04 28.50 -30.54
N LEU A 581 21.07 27.18 -30.77
CA LEU A 581 19.98 26.41 -31.37
C LEU A 581 18.66 26.51 -30.58
N THR A 582 18.74 26.62 -29.25
CA THR A 582 17.56 26.62 -28.35
C THR A 582 17.34 27.97 -27.66
N TRP A 583 17.95 29.04 -28.17
CA TRP A 583 17.82 30.39 -27.62
C TRP A 583 16.42 31.00 -27.90
N PRO A 584 15.80 31.75 -26.96
CA PRO A 584 16.33 32.26 -25.70
C PRO A 584 16.34 31.27 -24.54
N ALA A 585 17.40 31.31 -23.73
CA ALA A 585 17.45 30.60 -22.46
C ALA A 585 16.46 31.19 -21.45
N THR A 586 15.96 30.33 -20.55
CA THR A 586 15.09 30.73 -19.43
C THR A 586 15.88 30.78 -18.14
N VAL A 587 15.75 31.87 -17.39
CA VAL A 587 16.29 31.99 -16.03
C VAL A 587 15.16 31.80 -15.03
N SER A 588 15.42 31.04 -13.96
CA SER A 588 14.44 30.77 -12.91
C SER A 588 15.08 30.80 -11.53
N ALA A 589 14.39 31.37 -10.55
CA ALA A 589 14.85 31.43 -9.16
C ALA A 589 13.68 31.25 -8.20
N THR A 590 13.91 30.57 -7.08
CA THR A 590 12.99 30.61 -5.94
C THR A 590 13.30 31.86 -5.13
N VAL A 591 12.29 32.70 -4.90
CA VAL A 591 12.46 33.99 -4.20
C VAL A 591 11.43 34.09 -3.08
N THR A 592 11.91 34.24 -1.84
CA THR A 592 11.07 34.28 -0.64
C THR A 592 11.31 35.52 0.20
N ASP A 593 10.29 35.98 0.91
CA ASP A 593 10.36 37.13 1.81
C ASP A 593 9.27 37.03 2.88
N ASN A 594 9.48 37.61 4.07
CA ASN A 594 8.55 37.56 5.19
C ASN A 594 7.28 38.41 5.01
N LEU A 595 7.33 39.43 4.14
CA LEU A 595 6.20 40.30 3.77
C LEU A 595 5.74 40.15 2.31
N GLY A 596 6.47 39.34 1.54
CA GLY A 596 6.17 38.99 0.16
C GLY A 596 7.01 39.78 -0.84
N ILE A 597 6.94 39.37 -2.11
CA ILE A 597 7.81 39.88 -3.17
C ILE A 597 7.11 40.99 -3.96
N GLY A 598 7.78 42.13 -4.11
CA GLY A 598 7.32 43.24 -4.93
C GLY A 598 7.72 43.09 -6.40
N SER A 599 8.97 42.73 -6.67
CA SER A 599 9.45 42.47 -8.04
C SER A 599 10.72 41.63 -8.08
N VAL A 600 10.92 40.88 -9.17
CA VAL A 600 12.16 40.17 -9.47
C VAL A 600 12.61 40.48 -10.90
N VAL A 601 13.87 40.89 -11.04
CA VAL A 601 14.43 41.39 -12.29
C VAL A 601 15.77 40.73 -12.55
N VAL A 602 16.05 40.42 -13.82
CA VAL A 602 17.38 40.00 -14.28
C VAL A 602 18.04 41.15 -15.01
N GLU A 603 19.30 41.41 -14.67
CA GLU A 603 20.19 42.33 -15.38
C GLU A 603 21.32 41.54 -16.01
N TYR A 604 21.71 41.88 -17.24
CA TYR A 604 22.77 41.16 -17.94
C TYR A 604 23.67 42.04 -18.82
N VAL A 605 24.84 41.48 -19.15
CA VAL A 605 25.89 42.04 -20.00
C VAL A 605 26.31 40.96 -21.00
N VAL A 606 26.61 41.35 -22.25
CA VAL A 606 27.23 40.45 -23.23
C VAL A 606 28.69 40.86 -23.45
N ASN A 607 29.61 39.91 -23.36
CA ASN A 607 31.05 40.04 -23.62
C ASN A 607 31.77 41.13 -22.79
N GLY A 608 31.45 41.25 -21.49
CA GLY A 608 32.13 42.19 -20.57
C GLY A 608 31.94 43.68 -20.91
N GLY A 609 30.91 44.01 -21.69
CA GLY A 609 30.57 45.36 -22.10
C GLY A 609 29.83 46.21 -21.05
N ALA A 610 29.12 47.24 -21.50
CA ALA A 610 28.16 47.96 -20.66
C ALA A 610 26.89 47.12 -20.46
N MET A 611 26.10 47.41 -19.41
CA MET A 611 24.79 46.79 -19.15
C MET A 611 23.99 46.68 -20.44
N SER A 612 23.73 45.44 -20.86
CA SER A 612 23.19 45.12 -22.18
C SER A 612 21.67 45.10 -22.17
N GLY A 613 21.06 44.72 -21.04
CA GLY A 613 19.61 44.75 -20.88
C GLY A 613 19.16 44.37 -19.47
N SER A 614 17.85 44.45 -19.26
CA SER A 614 17.19 44.02 -18.04
C SER A 614 15.73 43.67 -18.32
N PHE A 615 15.26 42.55 -17.77
CA PHE A 615 13.89 42.08 -17.92
C PHE A 615 13.34 41.55 -16.59
N ALA A 616 12.02 41.67 -16.41
CA ALA A 616 11.35 41.11 -15.24
C ALA A 616 11.11 39.61 -15.42
N ILE A 617 11.29 38.84 -14.35
CA ILE A 617 10.81 37.45 -14.29
C ILE A 617 9.55 37.40 -13.43
N THR A 618 8.61 36.54 -13.81
CA THR A 618 7.27 36.51 -13.22
C THR A 618 7.06 35.28 -12.36
N ASP A 619 6.21 35.41 -11.35
CA ASP A 619 5.78 34.30 -10.49
C ASP A 619 5.10 33.20 -11.34
N ALA A 620 5.71 32.02 -11.32
CA ALA A 620 5.25 30.79 -11.94
C ALA A 620 4.51 29.88 -10.93
N GLY A 621 4.37 30.32 -9.67
CA GLY A 621 3.68 29.64 -8.57
C GLY A 621 4.65 29.05 -7.54
N GLY A 622 4.27 29.09 -6.26
CA GLY A 622 5.02 28.44 -5.17
C GLY A 622 6.41 29.04 -4.95
N ASP A 623 6.52 30.37 -4.96
CA ASP A 623 7.76 31.15 -4.81
C ASP A 623 8.76 31.02 -5.97
N LEU A 624 8.42 30.29 -7.05
CA LEU A 624 9.25 30.16 -8.25
C LEU A 624 8.99 31.30 -9.22
N PHE A 625 10.03 32.07 -9.56
CA PHE A 625 10.00 33.10 -10.59
C PHE A 625 10.76 32.64 -11.83
N SER A 626 10.23 32.90 -13.03
CA SER A 626 10.92 32.55 -14.28
C SER A 626 10.65 33.53 -15.42
N GLY A 627 11.57 33.57 -16.38
CA GLY A 627 11.40 34.30 -17.63
C GLY A 627 12.56 34.06 -18.61
N ALA A 628 12.29 34.25 -19.90
CA ALA A 628 13.30 34.08 -20.95
C ALA A 628 14.12 35.35 -21.15
N PHE A 629 15.40 35.21 -21.49
CA PHE A 629 16.24 36.33 -21.89
C PHE A 629 15.65 37.05 -23.11
N ASP A 630 15.66 38.38 -23.09
CA ASP A 630 15.11 39.25 -24.13
C ASP A 630 16.13 39.60 -25.23
N ILE A 631 17.19 38.79 -25.39
CA ILE A 631 18.20 38.94 -26.44
C ILE A 631 17.72 38.25 -27.72
N PRO A 632 17.65 38.93 -28.89
CA PRO A 632 17.33 38.25 -30.15
C PRO A 632 18.43 37.24 -30.56
N ALA A 633 18.06 36.02 -30.96
CA ALA A 633 19.03 34.97 -31.35
C ALA A 633 20.03 35.43 -32.43
N GLY A 634 19.58 36.20 -33.43
CA GLY A 634 20.46 36.75 -34.48
C GLY A 634 21.48 37.80 -34.02
N SER A 635 21.48 38.16 -32.74
CA SER A 635 22.46 39.07 -32.14
C SER A 635 23.56 38.36 -31.32
N LEU A 636 23.45 37.03 -31.19
CA LEU A 636 24.43 36.17 -30.51
C LEU A 636 25.24 35.37 -31.52
N ASN A 637 26.52 35.17 -31.21
CA ASN A 637 27.45 34.34 -31.96
C ASN A 637 28.03 33.26 -31.03
N PHE A 638 28.50 32.17 -31.62
CA PHE A 638 29.26 31.17 -30.88
C PHE A 638 30.50 31.80 -30.22
N GLY A 639 30.70 31.52 -28.95
CA GLY A 639 31.74 32.11 -28.11
C GLY A 639 31.35 33.40 -27.39
N ASP A 640 30.14 33.95 -27.64
CA ASP A 640 29.65 35.09 -26.85
C ASP A 640 29.40 34.65 -25.40
N VAL A 641 29.81 35.47 -24.44
CA VAL A 641 29.59 35.23 -23.00
C VAL A 641 28.49 36.16 -22.50
N VAL A 642 27.44 35.60 -21.91
CA VAL A 642 26.37 36.34 -21.23
C VAL A 642 26.62 36.29 -19.73
N GLU A 643 26.79 37.45 -19.12
CA GLU A 643 26.96 37.64 -17.68
C GLU A 643 25.65 38.22 -17.10
N TYR A 644 25.06 37.60 -16.08
CA TYR A 644 23.77 38.05 -15.52
C TYR A 644 23.68 37.94 -14.00
N ARG A 645 22.76 38.70 -13.41
CA ARG A 645 22.39 38.62 -11.98
C ARG A 645 20.89 38.81 -11.80
N ILE A 646 20.34 38.21 -10.76
CA ILE A 646 18.94 38.32 -10.36
C ILE A 646 18.86 39.31 -9.20
N ILE A 647 17.88 40.20 -9.21
CA ILE A 647 17.62 41.19 -8.17
C ILE A 647 16.17 41.04 -7.72
N ALA A 648 15.96 40.78 -6.44
CA ALA A 648 14.64 40.70 -5.82
C ALA A 648 14.42 41.93 -4.94
N THR A 649 13.21 42.49 -5.02
CA THR A 649 12.73 43.57 -4.15
C THR A 649 11.49 43.10 -3.42
N ASP A 650 11.46 43.24 -2.10
CA ASP A 650 10.30 42.89 -1.28
C ASP A 650 9.10 43.82 -1.55
N ALA A 651 7.95 43.49 -0.95
CA ALA A 651 6.74 44.30 -0.97
C ALA A 651 6.67 45.32 0.18
N SER A 652 7.75 45.45 0.97
CA SER A 652 7.77 46.33 2.15
C SER A 652 7.73 47.80 1.74
N SER A 653 7.32 48.67 2.67
CA SER A 653 7.37 50.12 2.45
C SER A 653 8.78 50.67 2.26
N GLN A 654 9.81 49.91 2.64
CA GLN A 654 11.22 50.25 2.46
C GLN A 654 11.82 49.69 1.17
N SER A 655 11.15 48.73 0.51
CA SER A 655 11.60 48.09 -0.73
C SER A 655 13.00 47.49 -0.58
N ASN A 656 13.19 46.62 0.42
CA ASN A 656 14.50 45.99 0.66
C ASN A 656 14.86 45.10 -0.52
N GLN A 657 16.17 45.05 -0.84
CA GLN A 657 16.68 44.36 -2.02
C GLN A 657 17.82 43.41 -1.70
N SER A 658 17.86 42.31 -2.45
CA SER A 658 19.00 41.39 -2.52
C SER A 658 19.31 41.06 -3.98
N SER A 659 20.50 40.50 -4.23
CA SER A 659 20.87 40.03 -5.56
C SER A 659 21.58 38.68 -5.51
N ASP A 660 21.40 37.88 -6.56
CA ASP A 660 22.14 36.64 -6.79
C ASP A 660 22.90 36.71 -8.13
N PRO A 661 24.24 36.59 -8.11
CA PRO A 661 25.07 36.44 -6.93
C PRO A 661 25.10 37.74 -6.10
N ALA A 662 25.43 37.65 -4.80
CA ALA A 662 25.51 38.80 -3.90
C ALA A 662 26.52 39.88 -4.35
N SER A 663 27.48 39.51 -5.21
CA SER A 663 28.36 40.43 -5.91
C SER A 663 28.76 39.85 -7.26
N GLY A 664 28.85 40.69 -8.30
CA GLY A 664 29.25 40.26 -9.64
C GLY A 664 28.09 39.71 -10.47
N TYR A 665 28.39 38.71 -11.30
CA TYR A 665 27.46 38.07 -12.24
C TYR A 665 27.74 36.56 -12.29
N HIS A 666 26.68 35.79 -12.54
CA HIS A 666 26.80 34.45 -13.14
C HIS A 666 27.17 34.62 -14.61
N SER A 667 27.75 33.59 -15.24
CA SER A 667 28.14 33.67 -16.64
C SER A 667 28.00 32.34 -17.37
N PHE A 668 27.58 32.38 -18.62
CA PHE A 668 27.60 31.25 -19.54
C PHE A 668 28.03 31.65 -20.94
N GLU A 669 28.55 30.70 -21.71
CA GLU A 669 28.94 30.89 -23.12
C GLU A 669 27.85 30.38 -24.08
N ILE A 670 27.70 31.06 -25.22
CA ILE A 670 26.89 30.59 -26.35
C ILE A 670 27.70 29.56 -27.14
N THR A 671 27.26 28.31 -27.14
CA THR A 671 28.00 27.19 -27.76
C THR A 671 27.33 26.69 -29.04
N ASP A 672 28.18 26.14 -29.91
CA ASP A 672 27.78 25.32 -31.06
C ASP A 672 27.73 23.86 -30.59
N VAL A 673 26.55 23.22 -30.66
CA VAL A 673 26.33 21.85 -30.17
C VAL A 673 25.62 21.02 -31.22
N LEU A 674 25.91 19.72 -31.27
CA LEU A 674 25.33 18.79 -32.25
C LEU A 674 23.84 18.48 -31.97
N GLY A 675 23.39 18.68 -30.74
CA GLY A 675 22.02 18.46 -30.29
C GLY A 675 21.90 18.48 -28.77
N LEU A 676 20.67 18.48 -28.27
CA LEU A 676 20.38 18.35 -26.84
C LEU A 676 19.95 16.91 -26.55
N VAL A 677 20.55 16.26 -25.56
CA VAL A 677 20.20 14.88 -25.17
C VAL A 677 19.75 14.86 -23.72
N LEU A 678 18.59 14.26 -23.46
CA LEU A 678 18.14 13.96 -22.11
C LEU A 678 18.45 12.51 -21.78
N ILE A 679 19.24 12.26 -20.74
CA ILE A 679 19.40 10.94 -20.14
C ILE A 679 18.51 10.87 -18.91
N ILE A 680 17.65 9.86 -18.86
CA ILE A 680 16.84 9.56 -17.69
C ILE A 680 17.47 8.34 -17.02
N ASP A 681 18.16 8.58 -15.91
CA ASP A 681 18.82 7.58 -15.07
C ASP A 681 17.77 6.90 -14.18
N ASP A 682 17.36 5.70 -14.59
CA ASP A 682 16.48 4.78 -13.86
C ASP A 682 17.28 3.85 -12.93
N ASP A 683 18.58 4.09 -12.72
CA ASP A 683 19.42 3.46 -11.71
C ASP A 683 20.04 4.45 -10.69
N PRO A 684 19.33 5.47 -10.16
CA PRO A 684 19.96 6.49 -9.31
C PRO A 684 20.07 6.02 -7.86
N ALA A 685 21.12 6.47 -7.17
CA ALA A 685 21.49 6.03 -5.82
C ALA A 685 20.41 6.26 -4.73
N SER A 686 19.41 7.11 -4.97
CA SER A 686 18.42 7.55 -3.97
C SER A 686 17.02 6.93 -4.09
N ALA A 687 16.77 6.05 -5.07
CA ALA A 687 15.39 5.68 -5.45
C ALA A 687 14.97 4.21 -5.23
N LYS A 688 15.80 3.35 -4.63
CA LYS A 688 15.46 1.93 -4.46
C LYS A 688 15.71 1.44 -3.03
N LEU A 689 14.63 1.08 -2.34
CA LEU A 689 14.66 0.17 -1.19
C LEU A 689 15.04 -1.22 -1.73
N GLU A 690 15.82 -1.98 -0.97
CA GLU A 690 16.22 -3.36 -1.32
C GLU A 690 14.98 -4.20 -1.69
N ASN A 691 14.77 -4.44 -2.98
CA ASN A 691 13.67 -5.25 -3.46
C ASN A 691 14.13 -6.70 -3.63
N ILE A 692 13.31 -7.61 -3.10
CA ILE A 692 13.35 -9.04 -3.38
C ILE A 692 12.72 -9.22 -4.77
N SER A 693 13.51 -9.56 -5.78
CA SER A 693 12.97 -9.97 -7.08
C SER A 693 12.44 -11.40 -6.98
N GLU A 694 11.58 -11.81 -7.91
CA GLU A 694 11.07 -13.19 -8.01
C GLU A 694 12.21 -14.23 -8.20
N LYS A 695 13.41 -13.76 -8.57
CA LYS A 695 14.66 -14.52 -8.70
C LYS A 695 15.44 -14.67 -7.38
N GLY A 696 15.01 -14.04 -6.28
CA GLY A 696 15.57 -14.18 -4.91
C GLY A 696 16.09 -12.87 -4.30
N THR A 697 16.58 -12.92 -3.05
CA THR A 697 17.25 -11.78 -2.37
C THR A 697 18.64 -11.55 -2.98
N SER A 698 18.75 -10.64 -3.93
CA SER A 698 20.03 -10.07 -4.38
C SER A 698 20.20 -8.67 -3.76
N VAL A 699 21.20 -8.51 -2.88
CA VAL A 699 21.63 -7.18 -2.43
C VAL A 699 22.78 -6.76 -3.35
N ARG A 700 22.57 -5.72 -4.15
CA ARG A 700 23.59 -5.16 -5.03
C ARG A 700 24.86 -4.84 -4.23
N ASP A 701 25.99 -5.40 -4.65
CA ASP A 701 27.31 -5.04 -4.11
C ASP A 701 27.70 -3.66 -4.67
N VAL A 702 27.25 -2.58 -4.02
CA VAL A 702 27.46 -1.19 -4.45
C VAL A 702 28.94 -0.84 -4.58
N ALA A 703 29.83 -1.55 -3.88
CA ALA A 703 31.28 -1.36 -4.01
C ALA A 703 31.84 -1.88 -5.33
N LYS A 704 31.19 -2.89 -5.94
CA LYS A 704 31.57 -3.44 -7.25
C LYS A 704 30.72 -2.89 -8.39
N HIS A 705 29.45 -2.62 -8.12
CA HIS A 705 28.47 -2.13 -9.08
C HIS A 705 27.84 -0.83 -8.55
N PRO A 706 28.49 0.33 -8.69
CA PRO A 706 27.92 1.61 -8.28
C PRO A 706 26.66 1.95 -9.09
N PHE A 707 25.74 2.72 -8.49
CA PHE A 707 24.52 3.23 -9.14
C PHE A 707 24.83 4.27 -10.22
N GLY A 708 23.99 4.34 -11.26
CA GLY A 708 24.05 5.37 -12.32
C GLY A 708 25.30 5.33 -13.21
N VAL A 709 26.11 4.25 -13.17
CA VAL A 709 27.37 4.17 -13.93
C VAL A 709 27.13 4.31 -15.43
N THR A 710 26.08 3.68 -15.95
CA THR A 710 25.75 3.73 -17.38
C THR A 710 25.37 5.14 -17.83
N ALA A 711 24.45 5.80 -17.12
CA ALA A 711 24.07 7.18 -17.39
C ALA A 711 25.28 8.14 -17.35
N ASN A 712 26.14 8.02 -16.33
CA ASN A 712 27.35 8.83 -16.20
C ASN A 712 28.35 8.60 -17.35
N ASN A 713 28.53 7.34 -17.78
CA ASN A 713 29.40 7.03 -18.91
C ASN A 713 28.85 7.61 -20.22
N MET A 714 27.55 7.46 -20.47
CA MET A 714 26.90 8.02 -21.65
C MET A 714 26.95 9.55 -21.68
N GLU A 715 26.71 10.22 -20.55
CA GLU A 715 26.87 11.68 -20.40
C GLU A 715 28.30 12.12 -20.78
N GLY A 716 29.31 11.43 -20.24
CA GLY A 716 30.71 11.73 -20.51
C GLY A 716 31.07 11.57 -21.99
N TYR A 717 30.61 10.49 -22.63
CA TYR A 717 30.86 10.23 -24.05
C TYR A 717 30.17 11.27 -24.95
N LEU A 718 28.89 11.53 -24.73
CA LEU A 718 28.11 12.47 -25.54
C LEU A 718 28.60 13.91 -25.38
N SER A 719 28.96 14.31 -24.16
CA SER A 719 29.58 15.61 -23.91
C SER A 719 30.91 15.76 -24.66
N ALA A 720 31.73 14.70 -24.68
CA ALA A 720 32.98 14.69 -25.44
C ALA A 720 32.75 14.73 -26.97
N MET A 721 31.61 14.24 -27.46
CA MET A 721 31.21 14.29 -28.87
C MET A 721 30.61 15.66 -29.27
N GLY A 722 30.34 16.56 -28.33
CA GLY A 722 29.80 17.90 -28.60
C GLY A 722 28.28 18.02 -28.48
N TYR A 723 27.62 17.08 -27.79
CA TYR A 723 26.23 17.24 -27.35
C TYR A 723 26.18 17.97 -26.00
N LEU A 724 25.08 18.69 -25.76
CA LEU A 724 24.76 19.16 -24.42
C LEU A 724 23.79 18.16 -23.79
N VAL A 725 24.18 17.61 -22.65
CA VAL A 725 23.46 16.51 -22.00
C VAL A 725 22.85 17.00 -20.69
N SER A 726 21.58 16.69 -20.49
CA SER A 726 20.92 16.78 -19.18
C SER A 726 20.72 15.38 -18.62
N VAL A 727 20.95 15.19 -17.32
CA VAL A 727 20.67 13.92 -16.63
C VAL A 727 19.57 14.16 -15.58
N GLU A 728 18.49 13.41 -15.70
CA GLU A 728 17.34 13.45 -14.78
C GLU A 728 17.03 12.03 -14.27
N THR A 729 16.13 11.90 -13.30
CA THR A 729 15.64 10.59 -12.82
C THR A 729 14.16 10.42 -13.14
N PRO A 730 13.60 9.20 -13.14
CA PRO A 730 12.16 8.98 -13.28
C PRO A 730 11.29 9.73 -12.26
N ALA A 731 11.86 10.11 -11.10
CA ALA A 731 11.17 10.85 -10.05
C ALA A 731 11.20 12.37 -10.26
N THR A 732 12.20 12.89 -10.97
CA THR A 732 12.42 14.33 -11.14
C THR A 732 12.12 14.82 -12.56
N THR A 733 12.03 13.92 -13.53
CA THR A 733 11.82 14.28 -14.93
C THR A 733 10.41 14.81 -15.17
N ASP A 734 10.30 15.84 -16.01
CA ASP A 734 9.03 16.41 -16.45
C ASP A 734 8.82 16.16 -17.96
N PRO A 735 7.93 15.24 -18.35
CA PRO A 735 7.62 14.95 -19.74
C PRO A 735 7.16 16.17 -20.56
N ALA A 736 6.66 17.24 -19.92
CA ALA A 736 6.30 18.47 -20.63
C ALA A 736 7.51 19.21 -21.21
N THR A 737 8.71 18.94 -20.70
CA THR A 737 9.97 19.57 -21.15
C THR A 737 10.72 18.73 -22.18
N TRP A 738 10.33 17.47 -22.41
CA TRP A 738 11.04 16.53 -23.27
C TRP A 738 11.17 16.99 -24.72
N GLY A 739 10.18 17.76 -25.22
CA GLY A 739 10.23 18.35 -26.57
C GLY A 739 11.35 19.37 -26.79
N ASN A 740 12.07 19.78 -25.74
CA ASN A 740 13.27 20.62 -25.87
C ASN A 740 14.50 19.81 -26.30
N TYR A 741 14.47 18.48 -26.17
CA TYR A 741 15.60 17.61 -26.46
C TYR A 741 15.48 16.99 -27.86
N SER A 742 16.63 16.79 -28.52
CA SER A 742 16.70 16.14 -29.83
C SER A 742 16.43 14.64 -29.74
N MET A 743 16.73 14.02 -28.60
CA MET A 743 16.40 12.63 -28.29
C MET A 743 16.43 12.37 -26.78
N ILE A 744 15.84 11.25 -26.37
CA ILE A 744 15.88 10.75 -25.00
C ILE A 744 16.67 9.45 -24.95
N ILE A 745 17.42 9.26 -23.86
CA ILE A 745 18.02 8.00 -23.46
C ILE A 745 17.41 7.55 -22.14
N SER A 746 16.71 6.42 -22.14
CA SER A 746 16.28 5.75 -20.90
C SER A 746 17.35 4.75 -20.48
N SER A 747 18.08 5.04 -19.40
CA SER A 747 19.19 4.23 -18.92
C SER A 747 18.83 3.52 -17.62
N SER A 748 18.70 2.19 -17.67
CA SER A 748 18.43 1.36 -16.50
C SER A 748 19.67 0.61 -16.00
N GLY A 749 20.74 0.49 -16.77
CA GLY A 749 21.97 -0.19 -16.35
C GLY A 749 21.74 -1.57 -15.70
N LEU A 750 22.30 -1.79 -14.51
CA LEU A 750 22.14 -3.01 -13.69
C LEU A 750 20.89 -3.02 -12.80
N ASN A 751 19.96 -2.10 -13.01
CA ASN A 751 18.74 -2.05 -12.24
C ASN A 751 17.90 -3.33 -12.47
N GLN A 752 17.69 -4.11 -11.41
CA GLN A 752 16.89 -5.36 -11.41
C GLN A 752 15.38 -5.14 -11.26
N SER A 753 14.93 -3.89 -11.28
CA SER A 753 13.51 -3.52 -11.36
C SER A 753 13.39 -2.27 -12.22
N PRO A 754 13.76 -2.36 -13.51
CA PRO A 754 13.78 -1.23 -14.42
C PRO A 754 12.38 -0.75 -14.74
N VAL A 755 12.29 0.54 -15.08
CA VAL A 755 11.08 1.23 -15.52
C VAL A 755 9.86 0.95 -14.63
N SER A 756 10.05 0.75 -13.32
CA SER A 756 9.00 0.27 -12.39
C SER A 756 7.85 1.26 -12.19
N SER A 757 8.09 2.55 -12.42
CA SER A 757 7.08 3.62 -12.38
C SER A 757 6.12 3.55 -13.58
N ALA A 758 4.83 3.33 -13.32
CA ALA A 758 3.79 3.32 -14.35
C ALA A 758 3.65 4.68 -15.08
N THR A 759 3.85 5.78 -14.36
CA THR A 759 3.83 7.14 -14.93
C THR A 759 5.00 7.34 -15.88
N TYR A 760 6.19 6.87 -15.51
CA TYR A 760 7.38 6.98 -16.36
C TYR A 760 7.23 6.16 -17.64
N ARG A 761 6.76 4.90 -17.54
CA ARG A 761 6.46 4.06 -18.72
C ARG A 761 5.45 4.73 -19.65
N SER A 762 4.37 5.26 -19.08
CA SER A 762 3.33 5.95 -19.86
C SER A 762 3.89 7.20 -20.58
N ALA A 763 4.82 7.92 -19.95
CA ALA A 763 5.48 9.07 -20.57
C ALA A 763 6.36 8.65 -21.75
N LEU A 764 7.15 7.57 -21.62
CA LEU A 764 7.94 7.01 -22.72
C LEU A 764 7.05 6.51 -23.87
N GLU A 765 5.95 5.80 -23.56
CA GLU A 765 4.96 5.38 -24.58
C GLU A 765 4.36 6.58 -25.32
N ASN A 766 4.02 7.66 -24.61
CA ASN A 766 3.51 8.88 -25.22
C ASN A 766 4.58 9.59 -26.07
N TRP A 767 5.84 9.60 -25.63
CA TRP A 767 6.95 10.20 -26.37
C TRP A 767 7.13 9.53 -27.74
N VAL A 768 7.24 8.20 -27.77
CA VAL A 768 7.45 7.44 -29.02
C VAL A 768 6.18 7.29 -29.87
N SER A 769 5.02 7.77 -29.39
CA SER A 769 3.81 7.83 -30.22
C SER A 769 3.90 8.86 -31.35
N ASP A 770 4.82 9.83 -31.23
CA ASP A 770 5.20 10.72 -32.32
C ASP A 770 6.39 10.11 -33.10
N PRO A 771 6.25 9.84 -34.41
CA PRO A 771 7.32 9.23 -35.22
C PRO A 771 8.57 10.12 -35.36
N ALA A 772 8.44 11.43 -35.11
CA ALA A 772 9.59 12.34 -35.13
C ALA A 772 10.50 12.18 -33.90
N ASN A 773 9.97 11.63 -32.81
CA ASN A 773 10.67 11.52 -31.54
C ASN A 773 11.60 10.31 -31.52
N LYS A 774 12.79 10.50 -30.96
CA LYS A 774 13.88 9.51 -30.97
C LYS A 774 14.16 9.01 -29.56
N LEU A 775 14.32 7.69 -29.42
CA LEU A 775 14.59 7.03 -28.15
C LEU A 775 15.72 6.01 -28.27
N LEU A 776 16.68 6.08 -27.37
CA LEU A 776 17.54 4.95 -27.03
C LEU A 776 17.10 4.43 -25.66
N ILE A 777 16.92 3.13 -25.53
CA ILE A 777 16.63 2.49 -24.24
C ILE A 777 17.63 1.37 -23.99
N GLU A 778 18.14 1.29 -22.77
CA GLU A 778 19.11 0.26 -22.38
C GLU A 778 18.85 -0.29 -20.98
N GLY A 779 19.24 -1.55 -20.78
CA GLY A 779 19.26 -2.22 -19.49
C GLY A 779 19.01 -3.71 -19.65
N GLY A 780 19.77 -4.53 -18.91
CA GLY A 780 19.76 -5.98 -19.06
C GLY A 780 18.52 -6.66 -18.47
N GLU A 781 17.66 -5.99 -17.71
CA GLU A 781 16.40 -6.57 -17.20
C GLU A 781 15.15 -5.86 -17.75
N VAL A 782 15.33 -4.87 -18.63
CA VAL A 782 14.23 -4.09 -19.23
C VAL A 782 13.33 -5.02 -20.05
N GLY A 783 13.91 -6.02 -20.70
CA GLY A 783 13.21 -7.04 -21.47
C GLY A 783 12.37 -7.96 -20.59
N TYR A 784 12.99 -8.54 -19.55
CA TYR A 784 12.33 -9.40 -18.57
C TYR A 784 11.13 -8.71 -17.90
N ASP A 785 11.33 -7.54 -17.30
CA ASP A 785 10.28 -6.84 -16.56
C ASP A 785 9.11 -6.44 -17.47
N ALA A 786 9.40 -6.03 -18.71
CA ALA A 786 8.38 -5.61 -19.67
C ALA A 786 7.61 -6.79 -20.29
N ALA A 787 8.27 -7.89 -20.63
CA ALA A 787 7.62 -9.02 -21.33
C ALA A 787 7.11 -10.12 -20.40
N GLN A 788 7.71 -10.30 -19.21
CA GLN A 788 7.48 -11.45 -18.34
C GLN A 788 6.87 -11.09 -16.97
N SER A 789 7.67 -10.52 -16.06
CA SER A 789 7.24 -10.23 -14.68
C SER A 789 7.99 -9.01 -14.15
N PRO A 790 7.32 -7.91 -13.76
CA PRO A 790 5.87 -7.82 -13.50
C PRO A 790 4.95 -7.82 -14.73
N GLY A 791 5.49 -7.58 -15.93
CA GLY A 791 4.77 -7.61 -17.20
C GLY A 791 4.08 -6.28 -17.56
N TYR A 792 4.60 -5.60 -18.57
CA TYR A 792 4.13 -4.30 -19.07
C TYR A 792 3.80 -4.37 -20.58
N PRO A 793 2.70 -5.03 -20.98
CA PRO A 793 2.47 -5.41 -22.37
C PRO A 793 2.34 -4.23 -23.36
N THR A 794 1.84 -3.07 -22.92
CA THR A 794 1.76 -1.87 -23.79
C THR A 794 3.14 -1.28 -24.01
N PHE A 795 3.94 -1.13 -22.96
CA PHE A 795 5.32 -0.67 -23.02
C PHE A 795 6.19 -1.63 -23.84
N ALA A 796 6.07 -2.94 -23.62
CA ALA A 796 6.78 -3.95 -24.39
C ALA A 796 6.47 -3.87 -25.89
N ALA A 797 5.20 -3.64 -26.25
CA ALA A 797 4.77 -3.55 -27.65
C ALA A 797 5.12 -2.21 -28.31
N ASN A 798 4.96 -1.09 -27.60
CA ASN A 798 5.05 0.27 -28.15
C ASN A 798 6.45 0.88 -28.05
N VAL A 799 7.27 0.47 -27.08
CA VAL A 799 8.60 1.04 -26.83
C VAL A 799 9.68 0.03 -27.19
N LEU A 800 9.62 -1.18 -26.65
CA LEU A 800 10.65 -2.19 -26.89
C LEU A 800 10.45 -2.98 -28.18
N HIS A 801 9.22 -2.97 -28.72
CA HIS A 801 8.80 -3.82 -29.83
C HIS A 801 9.16 -5.30 -29.61
N THR A 802 8.85 -5.80 -28.41
CA THR A 802 9.03 -7.21 -28.00
C THR A 802 7.71 -7.83 -27.53
N ASN A 803 7.58 -9.14 -27.67
CA ASN A 803 6.46 -9.92 -27.14
C ASN A 803 6.89 -11.14 -26.33
N ASP A 804 8.20 -11.37 -26.21
CA ASP A 804 8.76 -12.55 -25.56
C ASP A 804 10.15 -12.21 -25.03
N TRP A 805 10.39 -12.57 -23.77
CA TRP A 805 11.71 -12.62 -23.16
C TRP A 805 12.09 -14.09 -23.00
N ASN A 806 13.27 -14.49 -23.46
CA ASN A 806 13.66 -15.91 -23.45
C ASN A 806 14.44 -16.31 -22.21
N ALA A 807 15.50 -15.58 -21.90
CA ALA A 807 16.45 -15.92 -20.85
C ALA A 807 17.38 -14.74 -20.54
N ASP A 808 17.94 -14.76 -19.34
CA ASP A 808 19.20 -14.06 -19.04
C ASP A 808 20.31 -14.75 -19.88
N ASN A 809 21.12 -13.97 -20.58
CA ASN A 809 22.17 -14.52 -21.45
C ASN A 809 23.55 -14.09 -20.96
N ALA A 810 24.48 -15.04 -20.83
CA ALA A 810 25.88 -14.72 -20.57
C ALA A 810 26.73 -14.98 -21.82
N GLY A 811 27.34 -13.94 -22.39
CA GLY A 811 28.33 -14.10 -23.46
C GLY A 811 28.57 -12.82 -24.25
N PRO A 812 29.38 -12.87 -25.33
CA PRO A 812 29.49 -11.75 -26.24
C PRO A 812 28.23 -11.58 -27.11
N LEU A 813 27.95 -10.34 -27.49
CA LEU A 813 27.03 -10.01 -28.56
C LEU A 813 27.69 -10.25 -29.92
N ASN A 814 26.98 -10.90 -30.84
CA ASN A 814 27.50 -11.21 -32.17
C ASN A 814 26.64 -10.57 -33.26
N ILE A 815 27.30 -9.95 -34.24
CA ILE A 815 26.60 -9.29 -35.34
C ILE A 815 25.80 -10.31 -36.16
N VAL A 816 24.58 -9.93 -36.54
CA VAL A 816 23.80 -10.73 -37.50
C VAL A 816 24.43 -10.59 -38.88
N SER A 817 24.75 -11.70 -39.53
CA SER A 817 25.49 -11.71 -40.82
C SER A 817 24.89 -10.84 -41.94
N SER A 818 23.59 -10.53 -41.92
CA SER A 818 22.95 -9.64 -42.89
C SER A 818 23.13 -8.14 -42.59
N GLN A 819 23.69 -7.79 -41.43
CA GLN A 819 23.76 -6.43 -40.91
C GLN A 819 25.18 -5.83 -40.88
N GLU A 820 26.18 -6.49 -41.46
CA GLU A 820 27.59 -6.05 -41.44
C GLU A 820 27.81 -4.63 -42.00
N ASN A 821 26.91 -4.14 -42.86
CA ASN A 821 26.98 -2.81 -43.46
C ASN A 821 25.99 -1.80 -42.85
N HIS A 822 25.32 -2.15 -41.75
CA HIS A 822 24.35 -1.27 -41.10
C HIS A 822 25.03 0.02 -40.61
N PRO A 823 24.38 1.21 -40.70
CA PRO A 823 24.97 2.48 -40.25
C PRO A 823 25.50 2.41 -38.81
N MET A 824 24.73 1.83 -37.88
CA MET A 824 25.19 1.63 -36.50
C MET A 824 26.45 0.76 -36.33
N VAL A 825 26.86 0.02 -37.37
CA VAL A 825 28.06 -0.85 -37.36
C VAL A 825 29.27 -0.16 -37.99
N ASN A 826 29.08 0.79 -38.90
CA ASN A 826 30.17 1.34 -39.71
C ASN A 826 30.25 2.87 -39.77
N THR A 827 29.28 3.59 -39.20
CA THR A 827 29.16 5.05 -39.33
C THR A 827 28.81 5.72 -37.99
N PRO A 828 29.64 6.67 -37.51
CA PRO A 828 30.95 7.07 -38.04
C PRO A 828 32.08 6.04 -37.79
N ASN A 829 31.89 5.11 -36.86
CA ASN A 829 32.92 4.19 -36.41
C ASN A 829 32.67 2.74 -36.85
N GLN A 830 33.74 1.96 -37.00
CA GLN A 830 33.63 0.52 -37.23
C GLN A 830 33.47 -0.22 -35.89
N ILE A 831 32.32 -0.86 -35.68
CA ILE A 831 32.04 -1.71 -34.52
C ILE A 831 32.50 -3.15 -34.80
N PRO A 832 33.13 -3.84 -33.83
CA PRO A 832 33.55 -5.23 -33.98
C PRO A 832 32.38 -6.19 -34.19
N SER A 833 32.59 -7.27 -34.95
CA SER A 833 31.58 -8.31 -35.17
C SER A 833 31.19 -9.09 -33.90
N SER A 834 31.96 -8.97 -32.82
CA SER A 834 31.71 -9.58 -31.52
C SER A 834 32.09 -8.60 -30.41
N MET A 835 31.17 -8.33 -29.49
CA MET A 835 31.36 -7.41 -28.36
C MET A 835 31.21 -8.17 -27.05
N THR A 836 32.27 -8.19 -26.24
CA THR A 836 32.28 -8.91 -24.97
C THR A 836 31.62 -8.10 -23.86
N ILE A 837 30.61 -8.69 -23.22
CA ILE A 837 29.94 -8.18 -22.02
C ILE A 837 30.50 -8.90 -20.79
N GLU A 838 30.84 -8.15 -19.74
CA GLU A 838 31.16 -8.71 -18.43
C GLU A 838 29.85 -9.04 -17.69
N TYR A 839 29.42 -10.30 -17.78
CA TYR A 839 28.20 -10.75 -17.11
C TYR A 839 28.44 -10.84 -15.59
N SER A 840 27.88 -9.90 -14.83
CA SER A 840 28.05 -9.84 -13.38
C SER A 840 26.85 -10.36 -12.61
N ASP A 841 25.63 -10.19 -13.13
CA ASP A 841 24.37 -10.66 -12.55
C ASP A 841 23.28 -10.72 -13.63
N TRP A 842 22.04 -11.07 -13.27
CA TRP A 842 20.89 -11.10 -14.19
C TRP A 842 20.62 -9.75 -14.88
N GLY A 843 20.96 -8.64 -14.22
CA GLY A 843 20.94 -7.28 -14.79
C GLY A 843 21.85 -7.04 -16.00
N SER A 844 22.70 -8.00 -16.38
CA SER A 844 23.77 -7.79 -17.37
C SER A 844 23.32 -7.86 -18.83
N GLU A 845 22.61 -8.91 -19.24
CA GLU A 845 22.23 -9.13 -20.65
C GLU A 845 21.02 -10.07 -20.74
N ASP A 846 20.04 -9.65 -21.54
CA ASP A 846 18.80 -10.35 -21.82
C ASP A 846 18.75 -10.83 -23.28
N ALA A 847 18.02 -11.92 -23.52
CA ALA A 847 17.65 -12.40 -24.85
C ALA A 847 16.17 -12.09 -25.15
N VAL A 848 15.89 -11.02 -25.90
CA VAL A 848 14.51 -10.56 -26.22
C VAL A 848 14.10 -10.78 -27.67
N ASN A 849 12.82 -11.08 -27.93
CA ASN A 849 12.33 -11.31 -29.29
C ASN A 849 11.87 -10.00 -29.95
N ALA A 850 12.53 -9.59 -31.03
CA ALA A 850 12.11 -8.41 -31.79
C ALA A 850 10.86 -8.71 -32.65
N VAL A 851 9.83 -7.87 -32.53
CA VAL A 851 8.56 -7.98 -33.27
C VAL A 851 8.08 -6.62 -33.79
N GLY A 852 6.90 -6.56 -34.41
CA GLY A 852 6.23 -5.29 -34.72
C GLY A 852 6.94 -4.41 -35.76
N GLY A 853 7.89 -4.93 -36.52
CA GLY A 853 8.73 -4.17 -37.45
C GLY A 853 10.16 -3.98 -36.98
N ALA A 854 10.43 -4.24 -35.68
CA ALA A 854 11.78 -4.22 -35.15
C ALA A 854 12.62 -5.38 -35.70
N TYR A 855 13.91 -5.13 -35.88
CA TYR A 855 14.87 -6.10 -36.39
C TYR A 855 16.15 -6.17 -35.56
N LEU A 856 16.82 -7.30 -35.70
CA LEU A 856 18.03 -7.64 -34.95
C LEU A 856 19.28 -7.04 -35.59
N LEU A 857 20.12 -6.38 -34.78
CA LEU A 857 21.47 -5.94 -35.19
C LEU A 857 22.56 -6.86 -34.62
N TYR A 858 22.54 -7.08 -33.31
CA TYR A 858 23.41 -8.02 -32.60
C TYR A 858 22.56 -9.04 -31.83
N GLY A 859 22.86 -10.32 -32.02
CA GLY A 859 22.24 -11.43 -31.30
C GLY A 859 23.09 -11.91 -30.13
N THR A 860 22.44 -12.55 -29.16
CA THR A 860 23.10 -13.08 -27.96
C THR A 860 23.82 -14.41 -28.25
N THR A 861 24.69 -14.87 -27.34
CA THR A 861 25.50 -16.08 -27.58
C THR A 861 24.68 -17.37 -27.54
N ASP A 862 23.86 -17.57 -26.50
CA ASP A 862 23.10 -18.81 -26.32
C ASP A 862 21.76 -18.76 -27.09
N HIS A 863 21.29 -17.56 -27.45
CA HIS A 863 20.09 -17.33 -28.24
C HIS A 863 20.34 -16.41 -29.45
N PRO A 864 21.07 -16.85 -30.49
CA PRO A 864 21.51 -15.99 -31.61
C PRO A 864 20.40 -15.35 -32.46
N THR A 865 19.16 -15.79 -32.31
CA THR A 865 17.97 -15.22 -32.98
C THR A 865 17.23 -14.19 -32.12
N TYR A 866 17.65 -14.01 -30.88
CA TYR A 866 17.11 -13.04 -29.92
C TYR A 866 18.08 -11.86 -29.77
N ALA A 867 17.54 -10.70 -29.42
CA ALA A 867 18.23 -9.42 -29.47
C ALA A 867 19.06 -9.19 -28.22
N GLY A 868 20.33 -8.86 -28.42
CA GLY A 868 21.03 -7.95 -27.53
C GLY A 868 20.95 -6.50 -28.02
N ILE A 869 20.86 -6.29 -29.34
CA ILE A 869 20.54 -4.98 -29.94
C ILE A 869 19.42 -5.15 -30.97
N SER A 870 18.32 -4.44 -30.76
CA SER A 870 17.23 -4.33 -31.72
C SER A 870 16.97 -2.88 -32.12
N ILE A 871 16.44 -2.71 -33.33
CA ILE A 871 16.18 -1.41 -33.94
C ILE A 871 14.76 -1.42 -34.48
N TYR A 872 14.01 -0.35 -34.21
CA TYR A 872 12.69 -0.11 -34.76
C TYR A 872 12.64 1.27 -35.43
N ASP A 873 11.92 1.31 -36.54
CA ASP A 873 11.49 2.52 -37.21
C ASP A 873 10.07 2.30 -37.78
N ASP A 874 9.31 3.37 -37.95
CA ASP A 874 7.92 3.31 -38.41
C ASP A 874 7.81 3.22 -39.94
N ASN A 875 8.92 3.35 -40.67
CA ASN A 875 8.97 3.23 -42.12
C ASN A 875 9.75 1.97 -42.60
N THR A 876 9.52 1.56 -43.85
CA THR A 876 10.01 0.29 -44.38
C THR A 876 11.45 0.29 -44.91
N ASP A 877 12.06 1.48 -45.09
CA ASP A 877 13.45 1.65 -45.57
C ASP A 877 14.13 2.82 -44.79
N PRO A 878 14.37 2.62 -43.48
CA PRO A 878 14.78 3.69 -42.57
C PRO A 878 16.13 4.30 -42.93
N ARG A 879 16.19 5.63 -43.06
CA ARG A 879 17.47 6.39 -43.08
C ARG A 879 17.94 6.70 -41.66
N SER A 880 17.03 6.66 -40.68
CA SER A 880 17.27 6.79 -39.25
C SER A 880 16.49 5.70 -38.50
N ALA A 881 16.76 5.48 -37.22
CA ALA A 881 15.84 4.73 -36.38
C ALA A 881 14.86 5.66 -35.66
N GLN A 882 13.72 5.15 -35.21
CA GLN A 882 12.91 5.79 -34.16
C GLN A 882 13.36 5.34 -32.78
N ILE A 883 13.59 4.02 -32.63
CA ILE A 883 13.96 3.40 -31.35
C ILE A 883 15.14 2.45 -31.53
N VAL A 884 16.12 2.57 -30.64
CA VAL A 884 17.22 1.60 -30.48
C VAL A 884 17.13 1.02 -29.07
N PHE A 885 17.05 -0.32 -28.98
CA PHE A 885 17.04 -1.02 -27.69
C PHE A 885 18.30 -1.88 -27.51
N PHE A 886 19.05 -1.57 -26.46
CA PHE A 886 20.15 -2.38 -25.93
C PHE A 886 19.63 -3.25 -24.77
N ALA A 887 19.41 -4.54 -25.02
CA ALA A 887 18.95 -5.50 -24.01
C ALA A 887 20.11 -5.98 -23.11
N PHE A 888 20.98 -5.06 -22.71
CA PHE A 888 22.12 -5.31 -21.84
C PHE A 888 22.49 -4.05 -21.09
N ASN A 889 23.15 -4.19 -19.96
CA ASN A 889 23.75 -3.09 -19.24
C ASN A 889 24.96 -2.55 -20.02
N PHE A 890 24.80 -1.37 -20.61
CA PHE A 890 25.82 -0.80 -21.50
C PHE A 890 27.19 -0.59 -20.83
N ALA A 891 27.24 -0.33 -19.51
CA ALA A 891 28.50 -0.17 -18.79
C ALA A 891 29.36 -1.44 -18.72
N GLU A 892 28.79 -2.63 -18.95
CA GLU A 892 29.50 -3.91 -18.91
C GLU A 892 30.17 -4.30 -20.23
N LEU A 893 30.11 -3.43 -21.25
CA LEU A 893 30.98 -3.58 -22.42
C LEU A 893 32.45 -3.44 -22.00
N THR A 894 33.19 -4.54 -22.12
CA THR A 894 34.59 -4.61 -21.62
C THR A 894 35.56 -3.64 -22.31
N ASP A 895 35.28 -3.22 -23.54
CA ASP A 895 36.05 -2.19 -24.26
C ASP A 895 35.27 -0.87 -24.32
N GLN A 896 35.70 0.08 -23.51
CA GLN A 896 35.06 1.39 -23.37
C GLN A 896 35.20 2.27 -24.63
N ASN A 897 36.19 2.01 -25.51
CA ASN A 897 36.24 2.69 -26.81
C ASN A 897 35.18 2.15 -27.75
N VAL A 898 34.93 0.84 -27.71
CA VAL A 898 33.83 0.21 -28.47
C VAL A 898 32.48 0.71 -27.95
N ALA A 899 32.33 0.85 -26.63
CA ALA A 899 31.13 1.42 -26.02
C ALA A 899 30.88 2.86 -26.52
N ALA A 900 31.88 3.74 -26.42
CA ALA A 900 31.77 5.12 -26.91
C ALA A 900 31.45 5.16 -28.42
N ASN A 901 32.13 4.36 -29.24
CA ASN A 901 31.87 4.28 -30.68
C ASN A 901 30.46 3.76 -31.00
N LEU A 902 29.97 2.76 -30.26
CA LEU A 902 28.63 2.21 -30.44
C LEU A 902 27.56 3.25 -30.10
N LEU A 903 27.74 3.98 -29.01
CA LEU A 903 26.84 5.06 -28.63
C LEU A 903 26.85 6.20 -29.67
N GLU A 904 28.03 6.60 -30.15
CA GLU A 904 28.15 7.61 -31.21
C GLU A 904 27.40 7.20 -32.48
N ASN A 905 27.62 5.96 -32.92
CA ASN A 905 26.94 5.38 -34.07
C ASN A 905 25.41 5.32 -33.87
N ALA A 906 24.95 4.94 -32.68
CA ALA A 906 23.52 4.88 -32.34
C ALA A 906 22.87 6.26 -32.39
N VAL A 907 23.48 7.25 -31.73
CA VAL A 907 22.98 8.64 -31.71
C VAL A 907 23.04 9.26 -33.09
N ASN A 908 24.12 9.03 -33.85
CA ASN A 908 24.24 9.51 -35.22
C ASN A 908 23.15 8.94 -36.12
N TYR A 909 22.84 7.64 -35.98
CA TYR A 909 21.77 7.02 -36.76
C TYR A 909 20.38 7.52 -36.35
N LEU A 910 20.10 7.63 -35.04
CA LEU A 910 18.83 8.17 -34.52
C LEU A 910 18.57 9.61 -34.97
N LEU A 911 19.60 10.46 -34.99
CA LEU A 911 19.50 11.87 -35.34
C LEU A 911 19.73 12.16 -36.82
N THR A 912 19.98 11.13 -37.64
CA THR A 912 20.07 11.31 -39.10
C THR A 912 18.72 11.79 -39.62
N SER A 913 18.71 12.88 -40.38
CA SER A 913 17.47 13.43 -40.93
C SER A 913 16.84 12.45 -41.91
N GLU A 914 15.60 12.06 -41.67
CA GLU A 914 14.77 11.43 -42.69
C GLU A 914 14.06 12.50 -43.51
N GLU A 915 14.08 12.37 -44.83
CA GLU A 915 13.36 13.29 -45.69
C GLU A 915 11.85 13.03 -45.57
N ASN A 916 11.21 13.84 -44.72
CA ASN A 916 9.76 13.92 -44.66
C ASN A 916 9.21 14.37 -46.02
N THR A 917 8.69 13.43 -46.80
CA THR A 917 7.97 13.76 -48.03
C THR A 917 6.57 14.24 -47.65
N GLN A 918 6.43 15.54 -47.38
CA GLN A 918 5.12 16.13 -47.12
C GLN A 918 4.36 16.24 -48.44
N THR A 919 3.25 15.51 -48.56
CA THR A 919 2.40 15.51 -49.78
C THR A 919 1.27 16.52 -49.58
N PHE A 920 1.14 17.52 -50.46
CA PHE A 920 0.11 18.56 -50.36
C PHE A 920 -0.85 18.46 -51.54
N SER A 921 -2.01 17.84 -51.32
CA SER A 921 -2.97 17.66 -52.40
C SER A 921 -3.65 18.97 -52.80
N MET A 922 -3.44 19.40 -54.04
CA MET A 922 -4.12 20.56 -54.63
C MET A 922 -5.20 20.11 -55.61
N SER A 923 -6.38 20.74 -55.56
CA SER A 923 -7.44 20.50 -56.53
C SER A 923 -7.48 21.62 -57.56
N LEU A 924 -7.41 21.25 -58.84
CA LEU A 924 -7.52 22.16 -59.97
C LEU A 924 -8.90 22.02 -60.60
N GLU A 925 -9.58 23.15 -60.81
CA GLU A 925 -10.87 23.18 -61.50
C GLU A 925 -10.69 23.04 -63.01
N ASN A 926 -11.72 22.54 -63.71
CA ASN A 926 -11.80 22.56 -65.18
C ASN A 926 -12.04 24.00 -65.71
N SER A 927 -11.07 24.88 -65.45
CA SER A 927 -11.10 26.31 -65.73
C SER A 927 -9.69 26.90 -65.55
N TRP A 928 -9.62 28.22 -65.38
CA TRP A 928 -8.41 28.92 -64.98
C TRP A 928 -8.15 28.77 -63.48
N ASN A 929 -6.93 28.39 -63.13
CA ASN A 929 -6.43 28.24 -61.77
C ASN A 929 -5.20 29.14 -61.59
N LEU A 930 -5.07 29.78 -60.43
CA LEU A 930 -3.88 30.55 -60.06
C LEU A 930 -3.02 29.72 -59.12
N MET A 931 -1.76 29.55 -59.45
CA MET A 931 -0.86 28.65 -58.74
C MET A 931 0.58 29.15 -58.70
N SER A 932 1.38 28.64 -57.77
CA SER A 932 2.82 28.91 -57.67
C SER A 932 3.51 27.65 -57.23
N LEU A 933 4.75 27.43 -57.69
CA LEU A 933 5.58 26.36 -57.13
C LEU A 933 6.15 26.82 -55.78
N PRO A 934 6.02 26.00 -54.72
CA PRO A 934 6.52 26.34 -53.38
C PRO A 934 8.03 26.15 -53.24
N MET A 935 8.64 25.30 -54.07
CA MET A 935 10.08 24.98 -54.04
C MET A 935 10.62 24.63 -55.43
N THR A 936 11.94 24.61 -55.56
CA THR A 936 12.64 24.18 -56.79
C THR A 936 12.47 22.68 -57.01
N MET A 937 12.18 22.29 -58.25
CA MET A 937 11.96 20.88 -58.64
C MET A 937 12.87 20.51 -59.81
N ASP A 938 13.18 19.21 -59.94
CA ASP A 938 14.09 18.68 -60.98
C ASP A 938 13.52 18.83 -62.40
N ASP A 939 12.20 18.72 -62.55
CA ASP A 939 11.47 19.04 -63.78
C ASP A 939 10.33 20.00 -63.45
N SER A 940 10.51 21.28 -63.82
CA SER A 940 9.52 22.33 -63.60
C SER A 940 8.61 22.58 -64.81
N ASN A 941 8.65 21.69 -65.81
CA ASN A 941 7.83 21.84 -67.00
C ASN A 941 6.34 21.71 -66.67
N TYR A 942 5.53 22.66 -67.15
CA TYR A 942 4.11 22.74 -66.80
C TYR A 942 3.34 21.48 -67.19
N GLN A 943 3.69 20.82 -68.29
CA GLN A 943 2.96 19.65 -68.78
C GLN A 943 3.34 18.38 -68.01
N THR A 944 4.56 18.33 -67.45
CA THR A 944 4.97 17.27 -66.52
C THR A 944 4.20 17.39 -65.21
N LEU A 945 4.09 18.61 -64.69
CA LEU A 945 3.45 18.87 -63.40
C LEU A 945 1.92 18.88 -63.46
N PHE A 946 1.35 19.32 -64.58
CA PHE A 946 -0.10 19.48 -64.78
C PHE A 946 -0.51 18.82 -66.11
N PRO A 947 -0.64 17.48 -66.17
CA PRO A 947 -0.85 16.76 -67.42
C PRO A 947 -2.11 17.14 -68.19
N ASN A 948 -3.13 17.68 -67.50
CA ASN A 948 -4.39 18.11 -68.11
C ASN A 948 -4.41 19.59 -68.52
N ALA A 949 -3.31 20.33 -68.31
CA ALA A 949 -3.17 21.70 -68.77
C ALA A 949 -3.34 21.76 -70.29
N ILE A 950 -4.19 22.66 -70.77
CA ILE A 950 -4.51 22.77 -72.21
C ILE A 950 -3.46 23.61 -72.96
N GLN A 951 -2.68 24.42 -72.23
CA GLN A 951 -1.66 25.32 -72.79
C GLN A 951 -0.65 25.77 -71.72
N ALA A 952 0.49 26.28 -72.20
CA ALA A 952 1.51 26.87 -71.34
C ALA A 952 0.95 28.00 -70.45
N PRO A 953 1.25 27.99 -69.14
CA PRO A 953 0.73 28.95 -68.16
C PRO A 953 1.29 30.36 -68.35
N PHE A 954 0.55 31.34 -67.84
CA PHE A 954 0.93 32.75 -67.91
C PHE A 954 1.36 33.30 -66.55
N TYR A 955 2.53 33.92 -66.47
CA TYR A 955 2.89 34.75 -65.31
C TYR A 955 2.81 36.24 -65.68
N PHE A 956 2.71 37.09 -64.66
CA PHE A 956 2.66 38.54 -64.83
C PHE A 956 4.03 39.16 -64.51
N ASP A 957 4.57 39.92 -65.46
CA ASP A 957 5.77 40.74 -65.29
C ASP A 957 5.65 41.99 -66.18
N GLY A 958 4.88 42.98 -65.70
CA GLY A 958 4.44 44.15 -66.48
C GLY A 958 3.40 43.87 -67.57
N SER A 959 3.33 42.62 -68.06
CA SER A 959 2.30 42.05 -68.94
C SER A 959 2.27 40.53 -68.77
N TYR A 960 1.23 39.86 -69.27
CA TYR A 960 1.15 38.39 -69.22
C TYR A 960 2.05 37.75 -70.28
N GLN A 961 2.94 36.86 -69.82
CA GLN A 961 3.89 36.12 -70.65
C GLN A 961 3.72 34.62 -70.42
N GLN A 962 3.83 33.81 -71.47
CA GLN A 962 3.81 32.35 -71.35
C GLN A 962 5.17 31.81 -70.93
N SER A 963 5.17 30.74 -70.14
CA SER A 963 6.37 29.99 -69.78
C SER A 963 6.07 28.50 -69.83
N ASP A 964 6.98 27.73 -70.42
CA ASP A 964 6.89 26.27 -70.39
C ASP A 964 7.42 25.71 -69.05
N ASP A 965 8.33 26.43 -68.39
CA ASP A 965 8.91 26.04 -67.12
C ASP A 965 8.46 27.00 -66.01
N LEU A 966 7.98 26.46 -64.89
CA LEU A 966 7.53 27.25 -63.76
C LEU A 966 8.70 27.57 -62.83
N ILE A 967 8.74 28.83 -62.39
CA ILE A 967 9.74 29.32 -61.44
C ILE A 967 9.11 29.36 -60.04
N PRO A 968 9.76 28.78 -59.01
CA PRO A 968 9.30 28.86 -57.62
C PRO A 968 9.04 30.29 -57.15
N GLY A 969 7.97 30.48 -56.38
CA GLY A 969 7.54 31.77 -55.85
C GLY A 969 6.87 32.73 -56.85
N LYS A 970 6.79 32.40 -58.15
CA LYS A 970 6.02 33.17 -59.14
C LYS A 970 4.61 32.61 -59.30
N GLY A 971 3.62 33.51 -59.35
CA GLY A 971 2.22 33.16 -59.62
C GLY A 971 1.93 33.00 -61.12
N TYR A 972 1.31 31.88 -61.48
CA TYR A 972 0.93 31.49 -62.84
C TYR A 972 -0.57 31.26 -62.95
N TRP A 973 -1.18 31.78 -64.01
CA TRP A 973 -2.51 31.38 -64.46
C TRP A 973 -2.39 30.18 -65.41
N LEU A 974 -2.90 29.03 -64.97
CA LEU A 974 -2.94 27.78 -65.73
C LEU A 974 -4.39 27.45 -66.08
N ARG A 975 -4.66 27.06 -67.32
CA ARG A 975 -5.99 26.59 -67.73
C ARG A 975 -6.02 25.08 -67.83
N ASN A 976 -6.83 24.45 -67.00
CA ASN A 976 -6.98 23.01 -66.98
C ASN A 976 -8.17 22.54 -67.82
N GLY A 977 -8.05 21.37 -68.46
CA GLY A 977 -9.11 20.79 -69.31
C GLY A 977 -10.04 19.81 -68.61
N ALA A 978 -9.71 19.44 -67.37
CA ALA A 978 -10.51 18.59 -66.50
C ALA A 978 -10.29 19.02 -65.04
N THR A 979 -11.22 18.65 -64.16
CA THR A 979 -10.98 18.75 -62.71
C THR A 979 -10.05 17.61 -62.32
N GLU A 980 -8.94 17.92 -61.66
CA GLU A 980 -7.97 16.93 -61.18
C GLU A 980 -7.46 17.30 -59.79
N SER A 981 -7.14 16.28 -58.98
CA SER A 981 -6.37 16.46 -57.76
C SER A 981 -4.97 15.94 -57.99
N LEU A 982 -3.98 16.77 -57.67
CA LEU A 982 -2.56 16.43 -57.76
C LEU A 982 -1.99 16.33 -56.34
N PRO A 983 -1.18 15.30 -56.05
CA PRO A 983 -0.56 15.11 -54.73
C PRO A 983 0.45 16.19 -54.38
#